data_AF-A0A6A0JNB5-F1
#
_entry.id   AF-A0A6A0JNB5-F1
#
_cell.length_a   1.000
_cell.length_b   1.000
_cell.length_c   1.000
_cell.angle_alpha   90.00
_cell.angle_beta   90.00
_cell.angle_gamma   90.00
#
_symmetry.space_group_name_H-M   'P 1'
#
loop_
_entity.id
_entity.type
_entity.pdbx_description
1 polymer ?
#
loop_
_entity_poly.entity_id
_entity_poly.type
_entity_poly.pdbx_seq_one_letter_code
_entity_poly.pdbx_strand_id
1 'polypeptide(L)'
;MSKMNKTFLILSILLGLNIVILGCSRVEQVQVPDINQIAERVKDKLPASEQVHPADNIKLDEPKETGSVSKDEPSETTSEVQASESSVVTKEPDVETHEETDAETHEETENHKSDGISEQEDHREYSTSINTQISEITIGSLPDEWAWLSSGLDKYADVFGVHFFATEGTPDAQLLHSVNVLAEYLDNDADGVVDNPKVLEYLVSSNASMIMGKDEDGLMDALDALPDRFHDAADDGELIYVTLFAEEVPPNNGPDASLEEILHLITQVGYARAYPGIFGERPGSDIANYMDAARGGHFAERDPSDCEDDPNEEWATGQCAVPPNGEYPDGAWYTYTDTTCSYDCMVTEYTYWALTSMLGAQSARCDDIADEWDLCTEEDVESRDSAVYDLLGDPEFALSTTIPVGDYRYLEIGIEGDTEVDTVSESDASTEVVLSEELVVGDEYYAPFTTYIDVKDVRIFGLEDVAVSFVDNVGKAYEAMFKVTSDIDTNMQTSLYEIMSNKYVYQRVGYIGAETYGQIHETPGAGKYEHERVDYIWENPSYSTEEQTGEVIEHLLHTLTALGFHYAFPDKWAWDNPSSDVRLAVQEAIDSGHYGVDSYDGLRDDPEAYYRVISQEYAYWMIMAEWDYFDVIGMDPNEEWDITTPSEMQEELPLGHALYTSSVKDLITRPEESLMHNLFGR
;
A
#
# COMPACT_ATOMS: atom_id res chain seq x y z
N MET A 1 -33.53 -27.86 12.54
CA MET A 1 -33.73 -29.20 13.15
C MET A 1 -34.80 -29.13 14.23
N SER A 2 -35.75 -30.07 14.25
CA SER A 2 -36.88 -30.10 15.20
C SER A 2 -36.60 -31.06 16.36
N LYS A 3 -36.86 -30.59 17.59
CA LYS A 3 -36.96 -31.36 18.85
C LYS A 3 -35.66 -32.03 19.33
N MET A 4 -34.89 -31.30 20.12
CA MET A 4 -34.06 -31.87 21.18
C MET A 4 -34.44 -31.26 22.54
N ASN A 5 -34.34 -32.10 23.56
CA ASN A 5 -35.15 -32.12 24.78
C ASN A 5 -34.94 -30.95 25.77
N LYS A 6 -36.05 -30.42 26.29
CA LYS A 6 -36.18 -29.58 27.51
C LYS A 6 -35.65 -30.24 28.81
N THR A 7 -34.99 -31.39 28.72
CA THR A 7 -34.41 -32.12 29.85
C THR A 7 -32.92 -31.77 30.04
N PHE A 8 -32.24 -31.24 29.02
CA PHE A 8 -30.85 -30.78 29.14
C PHE A 8 -30.74 -29.47 29.93
N LEU A 9 -31.65 -28.53 29.71
CA LEU A 9 -31.68 -27.23 30.38
C LEU A 9 -31.87 -27.32 31.91
N ILE A 10 -32.45 -28.41 32.42
CA ILE A 10 -32.69 -28.60 33.86
C ILE A 10 -31.50 -29.32 34.54
N LEU A 11 -30.63 -29.99 33.78
CA LEU A 11 -29.45 -30.64 34.34
C LEU A 11 -28.25 -29.68 34.46
N SER A 12 -28.14 -28.67 33.57
CA SER A 12 -27.10 -27.64 33.65
C SER A 12 -27.22 -26.78 34.93
N ILE A 13 -28.44 -26.49 35.37
CA ILE A 13 -28.71 -25.69 36.58
C ILE A 13 -28.41 -26.48 37.89
N LEU A 14 -28.33 -27.81 37.84
CA LEU A 14 -28.09 -28.66 39.02
C LEU A 14 -26.63 -29.17 39.13
N LEU A 15 -25.81 -28.98 38.08
CA LEU A 15 -24.41 -29.40 38.06
C LEU A 15 -23.40 -28.25 38.12
N GLY A 16 -23.84 -26.99 38.09
CA GLY A 16 -22.92 -25.84 38.15
C GLY A 16 -21.94 -25.79 36.97
N LEU A 17 -22.33 -26.31 35.80
CA LEU A 17 -21.64 -25.98 34.57
C LEU A 17 -22.21 -24.66 34.06
N ASN A 18 -21.46 -23.58 34.27
CA ASN A 18 -21.52 -22.43 33.40
C ASN A 18 -21.11 -22.92 32.01
N ILE A 19 -22.03 -22.88 31.05
CA ILE A 19 -21.63 -22.77 29.65
C ILE A 19 -21.32 -21.30 29.50
N VAL A 20 -20.06 -20.95 29.74
CA VAL A 20 -19.51 -19.70 29.29
C VAL A 20 -19.10 -19.97 27.84
N ILE A 21 -19.52 -19.12 26.92
CA ILE A 21 -18.80 -18.98 25.65
C ILE A 21 -17.53 -18.23 26.06
N LEU A 22 -16.54 -19.00 26.51
CA LEU A 22 -15.19 -18.52 26.82
C LEU A 22 -14.39 -18.79 25.56
N GLY A 23 -14.01 -17.73 24.88
CA GLY A 23 -13.18 -17.78 23.68
C GLY A 23 -12.46 -16.46 23.48
N CYS A 24 -12.06 -15.77 24.54
CA CYS A 24 -11.10 -14.68 24.46
C CYS A 24 -10.39 -14.54 25.81
N SER A 25 -9.44 -15.42 26.09
CA SER A 25 -8.62 -15.34 27.31
C SER A 25 -7.30 -16.08 27.11
N ARG A 26 -6.46 -15.60 26.17
CA ARG A 26 -4.98 -15.68 26.21
C ARG A 26 -4.38 -15.20 24.88
N VAL A 27 -4.44 -13.90 24.65
CA VAL A 27 -3.27 -13.24 24.04
C VAL A 27 -2.28 -13.14 25.20
N GLU A 28 -1.14 -13.84 25.16
CA GLU A 28 -0.03 -13.44 26.05
C GLU A 28 0.28 -12.00 25.68
N GLN A 29 -0.05 -11.06 26.57
CA GLN A 29 0.06 -9.63 26.31
C GLN A 29 1.52 -9.27 26.05
N VAL A 30 1.89 -9.20 24.78
CA VAL A 30 3.15 -8.61 24.34
C VAL A 30 3.03 -7.11 24.54
N GLN A 31 3.62 -6.63 25.63
CA GLN A 31 3.73 -5.20 25.89
C GLN A 31 4.61 -4.57 24.81
N VAL A 32 4.00 -3.90 23.82
CA VAL A 32 4.70 -3.20 22.74
C VAL A 32 5.75 -2.25 23.35
N PRO A 33 7.06 -2.46 23.14
CA PRO A 33 8.07 -1.63 23.76
C PRO A 33 8.00 -0.19 23.22
N ASP A 34 8.07 0.78 24.12
CA ASP A 34 8.23 2.20 23.79
C ASP A 34 9.41 2.36 22.82
N ILE A 35 9.15 2.98 21.66
CA ILE A 35 10.10 3.22 20.56
C ILE A 35 11.40 3.88 21.06
N ASN A 36 11.30 4.66 22.14
CA ASN A 36 12.45 5.31 22.77
C ASN A 36 13.40 4.32 23.48
N GLN A 37 12.89 3.20 24.01
CA GLN A 37 13.71 2.19 24.67
C GLN A 37 14.53 1.33 23.68
N ILE A 38 14.06 1.21 22.44
CA ILE A 38 14.73 0.48 21.35
C ILE A 38 15.93 1.32 20.85
N ALA A 39 15.74 2.62 20.65
CA ALA A 39 16.79 3.55 20.25
C ALA A 39 17.97 3.60 21.26
N GLU A 40 17.70 3.40 22.55
CA GLU A 40 18.72 3.39 23.60
C GLU A 40 19.59 2.10 23.58
N ARG A 41 19.04 0.96 23.14
CA ARG A 41 19.69 -0.38 23.17
C ARG A 41 20.57 -0.69 21.95
N VAL A 42 20.39 0.03 20.84
CA VAL A 42 21.15 -0.19 19.58
C VAL A 42 22.43 0.66 19.49
N LYS A 43 22.58 1.66 20.37
CA LYS A 43 23.67 2.65 20.35
C LYS A 43 25.09 2.07 20.45
N ASP A 44 25.25 0.90 21.07
CA ASP A 44 26.55 0.26 21.30
C ASP A 44 26.92 -0.80 20.23
N LYS A 45 26.10 -1.02 19.19
CA LYS A 45 26.30 -2.09 18.19
C LYS A 45 26.76 -1.63 16.79
N LEU A 46 26.99 -0.34 16.56
CA LEU A 46 27.53 0.16 15.27
C LEU A 46 29.06 -0.04 15.19
N PRO A 47 29.62 -0.52 14.06
CA PRO A 47 31.06 -0.65 13.88
C PRO A 47 31.72 0.73 13.74
N ALA A 48 32.79 0.96 14.51
CA ALA A 48 33.59 2.16 14.45
C ALA A 48 34.39 2.22 13.12
N SER A 49 34.00 3.09 12.19
CA SER A 49 34.81 3.42 11.01
C SER A 49 35.51 4.77 11.16
N GLU A 50 36.85 4.64 11.17
CA GLU A 50 37.93 5.51 10.74
C GLU A 50 38.01 7.01 11.08
N GLN A 51 39.17 7.33 11.68
CA GLN A 51 39.70 8.63 12.06
C GLN A 51 40.01 9.52 10.84
N VAL A 52 39.62 10.79 10.92
CA VAL A 52 40.28 11.86 10.16
C VAL A 52 40.89 12.88 11.12
N HIS A 53 42.22 13.03 11.06
CA HIS A 53 42.99 14.04 11.79
C HIS A 53 43.04 15.38 11.02
N PRO A 54 43.23 16.53 11.73
CA PRO A 54 43.01 17.87 11.18
C PRO A 54 44.27 18.48 10.54
N ALA A 55 44.09 19.38 9.57
CA ALA A 55 45.14 20.27 9.07
C ALA A 55 44.64 21.69 8.74
N ASP A 56 44.79 22.58 9.72
CA ASP A 56 45.36 23.93 9.69
C ASP A 56 45.39 24.84 8.42
N ASN A 57 44.80 26.03 8.63
CA ASN A 57 45.27 27.41 8.32
C ASN A 57 45.28 27.94 6.86
N ILE A 58 44.63 29.10 6.62
CA ILE A 58 45.24 30.46 6.63
C ILE A 58 44.24 31.58 6.22
N LYS A 59 44.02 32.49 7.19
CA LYS A 59 43.90 33.99 7.18
C LYS A 59 42.68 34.78 6.69
N LEU A 60 42.16 35.50 7.69
CA LEU A 60 41.48 36.80 7.75
C LEU A 60 42.36 37.99 7.35
N ASP A 61 41.73 39.14 7.02
CA ASP A 61 42.02 40.43 7.68
C ASP A 61 40.83 41.42 7.59
N GLU A 62 40.68 42.18 8.69
CA GLU A 62 39.58 43.05 9.20
C GLU A 62 39.58 44.50 8.59
N PRO A 63 39.16 45.64 9.23
CA PRO A 63 38.48 45.90 10.54
C PRO A 63 37.48 47.10 10.61
N LYS A 64 36.76 47.27 11.75
CA LYS A 64 37.07 48.29 12.80
C LYS A 64 35.95 48.64 13.81
N GLU A 65 36.36 48.54 15.09
CA GLU A 65 36.22 49.49 16.24
C GLU A 65 34.80 49.90 16.74
N THR A 66 34.48 50.05 18.04
CA THR A 66 35.20 50.04 19.34
C THR A 66 34.19 50.16 20.49
N GLY A 67 34.40 49.41 21.59
CA GLY A 67 34.22 49.75 23.04
C GLY A 67 32.87 50.29 23.57
N SER A 68 32.50 50.18 24.86
CA SER A 68 33.01 49.52 26.06
C SER A 68 32.01 49.83 27.21
N VAL A 69 31.68 48.82 28.04
CA VAL A 69 31.55 48.88 29.52
C VAL A 69 30.48 49.79 30.16
N SER A 70 29.50 49.20 30.89
CA SER A 70 29.51 49.11 32.38
C SER A 70 28.17 48.59 32.95
N LYS A 71 28.28 47.73 33.97
CA LYS A 71 27.24 47.27 34.88
C LYS A 71 26.76 48.37 35.83
N ASP A 72 25.49 48.33 36.25
CA ASP A 72 25.06 48.11 37.65
C ASP A 72 23.61 48.62 37.86
N GLU A 73 22.79 47.71 38.37
CA GLU A 73 21.51 47.87 39.08
C GLU A 73 21.68 48.71 40.39
N PRO A 74 20.64 48.95 41.24
CA PRO A 74 19.18 48.75 41.11
C PRO A 74 18.34 49.92 41.70
N SER A 75 17.02 49.68 41.74
CA SER A 75 16.09 49.98 42.85
C SER A 75 14.99 51.02 42.61
N GLU A 76 13.79 50.44 42.49
CA GLU A 76 12.60 50.67 43.33
C GLU A 76 11.85 52.01 43.35
N THR A 77 10.53 51.77 43.37
CA THR A 77 9.46 52.51 44.05
C THR A 77 8.68 53.60 43.30
N THR A 78 7.63 53.09 42.62
CA THR A 78 6.20 53.31 42.93
C THR A 78 5.53 54.68 42.80
N SER A 79 4.26 54.54 42.43
CA SER A 79 3.09 55.41 42.63
C SER A 79 3.01 56.62 41.70
N GLU A 80 1.86 57.03 41.18
CA GLU A 80 0.53 56.45 40.92
C GLU A 80 -0.29 57.68 40.46
N VAL A 81 -1.32 57.44 39.64
CA VAL A 81 -2.65 58.05 39.81
C VAL A 81 -2.98 59.40 39.15
N GLN A 82 -3.95 59.25 38.24
CA GLN A 82 -5.12 60.08 37.91
C GLN A 82 -4.93 61.35 37.06
N ALA A 83 -5.47 61.39 35.83
CA ALA A 83 -6.88 61.32 35.39
C ALA A 83 -7.55 62.70 35.29
N SER A 84 -8.10 62.98 34.11
CA SER A 84 -9.34 63.73 33.84
C SER A 84 -9.42 63.92 32.32
N GLU A 85 -10.29 63.19 31.64
CA GLU A 85 -11.70 63.52 31.36
C GLU A 85 -11.89 64.59 30.26
N SER A 86 -12.26 64.07 29.08
CA SER A 86 -13.59 64.23 28.46
C SER A 86 -14.13 65.64 28.20
N SER A 87 -14.51 65.93 26.95
CA SER A 87 -15.92 65.84 26.49
C SER A 87 -16.28 66.80 25.34
N VAL A 88 -17.36 66.44 24.64
CA VAL A 88 -18.35 67.26 23.88
C VAL A 88 -18.17 67.29 22.34
N VAL A 89 -18.90 66.45 21.53
CA VAL A 89 -20.33 66.52 21.08
C VAL A 89 -20.50 67.60 19.98
N THR A 90 -21.10 67.46 18.78
CA THR A 90 -22.22 66.68 18.17
C THR A 90 -22.25 66.94 16.65
N LYS A 91 -22.74 65.99 15.82
CA LYS A 91 -23.93 66.09 14.92
C LYS A 91 -23.92 65.08 13.75
N GLU A 92 -24.96 64.26 13.69
CA GLU A 92 -25.41 63.42 12.55
C GLU A 92 -26.32 64.25 11.57
N PRO A 93 -26.93 63.71 10.48
CA PRO A 93 -26.87 62.35 9.91
C PRO A 93 -26.71 62.28 8.35
N ASP A 94 -26.73 61.04 7.86
CA ASP A 94 -27.40 60.54 6.64
C ASP A 94 -26.56 60.05 5.43
N VAL A 95 -26.57 58.71 5.36
CA VAL A 95 -26.83 57.83 4.21
C VAL A 95 -25.62 57.19 3.51
N GLU A 96 -25.66 55.85 3.64
CA GLU A 96 -24.82 54.77 3.15
C GLU A 96 -24.49 54.84 1.66
N THR A 97 -23.23 54.53 1.33
CA THR A 97 -22.79 53.30 0.65
C THR A 97 -21.40 53.55 0.08
N HIS A 98 -20.37 52.84 0.56
CA HIS A 98 -19.08 52.73 -0.13
C HIS A 98 -18.34 51.46 0.28
N GLU A 99 -17.93 50.73 -0.76
CA GLU A 99 -16.73 49.88 -0.82
C GLU A 99 -15.47 50.67 -0.40
N GLU A 100 -14.47 49.99 0.15
CA GLU A 100 -13.10 49.90 -0.41
C GLU A 100 -12.03 49.46 0.63
N THR A 101 -11.16 48.56 0.17
CA THR A 101 -9.67 48.57 0.27
C THR A 101 -8.92 48.37 1.61
N ASP A 102 -8.01 47.38 1.53
CA ASP A 102 -6.56 47.41 1.77
C ASP A 102 -5.96 47.88 3.10
N ALA A 103 -5.22 46.92 3.68
CA ALA A 103 -3.83 46.96 4.15
C ALA A 103 -3.32 48.18 4.96
N GLU A 104 -2.79 47.91 6.16
CA GLU A 104 -1.33 47.96 6.42
C GLU A 104 -0.99 47.78 7.92
N THR A 105 0.01 46.93 8.19
CA THR A 105 1.13 47.08 9.17
C THR A 105 0.79 47.04 10.68
N HIS A 106 1.62 46.54 11.61
CA HIS A 106 2.78 45.65 11.71
C HIS A 106 3.03 45.53 13.24
N GLU A 107 3.44 44.35 13.72
CA GLU A 107 4.52 44.11 14.73
C GLU A 107 4.51 44.85 16.09
N GLU A 108 4.78 44.24 17.26
CA GLU A 108 5.82 43.25 17.61
C GLU A 108 5.52 42.58 18.98
N THR A 109 5.85 41.28 19.11
CA THR A 109 6.49 40.58 20.28
C THR A 109 5.73 40.41 21.61
N GLU A 110 5.84 39.33 22.39
CA GLU A 110 6.97 38.38 22.55
C GLU A 110 6.54 37.05 23.24
N ASN A 111 7.14 35.94 22.78
CA ASN A 111 7.62 34.74 23.49
C ASN A 111 6.73 33.92 24.47
N HIS A 112 6.44 32.68 24.07
CA HIS A 112 6.83 31.51 24.88
C HIS A 112 7.25 30.32 23.98
N LYS A 113 8.44 29.79 24.26
CA LYS A 113 9.03 28.58 23.68
C LYS A 113 8.17 27.35 24.02
N SER A 114 7.82 26.55 23.01
CA SER A 114 7.56 25.12 23.18
C SER A 114 8.70 24.36 22.51
N ASP A 115 9.40 23.56 23.30
CA ASP A 115 10.44 22.66 22.83
C ASP A 115 9.82 21.62 21.89
N GLY A 116 10.35 21.52 20.68
CA GLY A 116 9.95 20.52 19.69
C GLY A 116 10.42 19.14 20.12
N ILE A 117 9.47 18.22 20.23
CA ILE A 117 9.73 16.79 20.17
C ILE A 117 9.53 16.44 18.69
N SER A 118 10.63 16.14 18.01
CA SER A 118 10.61 15.55 16.67
C SER A 118 9.97 14.17 16.76
N GLU A 119 8.91 13.95 16.00
CA GLU A 119 8.44 12.61 15.65
C GLU A 119 9.59 11.90 14.93
N GLN A 120 10.24 10.97 15.63
CA GLN A 120 11.15 10.02 15.01
C GLN A 120 10.28 8.90 14.45
N GLU A 121 10.05 8.91 13.14
CA GLU A 121 9.66 7.72 12.40
C GLU A 121 10.81 6.70 12.53
N ASP A 122 10.56 5.61 13.26
CA ASP A 122 11.46 4.46 13.35
C ASP A 122 11.38 3.67 12.03
N HIS A 123 12.05 4.19 10.99
CA HIS A 123 12.30 3.43 9.77
C HIS A 123 13.35 2.36 10.08
N ARG A 124 12.93 1.20 10.55
CA ARG A 124 13.75 -0.01 10.44
C ARG A 124 13.77 -0.42 8.97
N GLU A 125 14.87 -0.11 8.32
CA GLU A 125 15.18 -0.54 6.96
C GLU A 125 15.33 -2.08 6.92
N TYR A 126 14.20 -2.80 6.78
CA TYR A 126 14.17 -4.23 6.46
C TYR A 126 13.95 -4.39 4.96
N SER A 127 15.06 -4.34 4.23
CA SER A 127 15.14 -4.75 2.82
C SER A 127 14.97 -6.27 2.71
N THR A 128 13.73 -6.73 2.77
CA THR A 128 13.32 -8.05 2.26
C THR A 128 12.12 -7.77 1.37
N SER A 129 12.26 -8.02 0.06
CA SER A 129 11.16 -7.91 -0.89
C SER A 129 10.01 -8.80 -0.41
N ILE A 130 8.90 -8.19 0.02
CA ILE A 130 7.70 -8.92 0.47
C ILE A 130 7.00 -9.47 -0.75
N ASN A 131 6.72 -10.77 -0.75
CA ASN A 131 6.00 -11.40 -1.85
C ASN A 131 4.49 -11.15 -1.69
N THR A 132 3.94 -10.25 -2.51
CA THR A 132 2.50 -9.94 -2.55
C THR A 132 1.72 -10.93 -3.40
N GLN A 133 2.41 -11.80 -4.16
CA GLN A 133 1.80 -12.81 -5.02
C GLN A 133 1.59 -14.11 -4.27
N ILE A 134 0.47 -14.74 -4.55
CA ILE A 134 0.11 -16.03 -3.99
C ILE A 134 1.09 -17.12 -4.43
N SER A 135 1.47 -17.97 -3.48
CA SER A 135 2.16 -19.23 -3.75
C SER A 135 1.24 -20.41 -3.50
N GLU A 136 1.59 -21.59 -4.03
CA GLU A 136 0.83 -22.82 -3.74
C GLU A 136 0.66 -23.01 -2.22
N ILE A 137 -0.59 -22.98 -1.76
CA ILE A 137 -0.92 -23.20 -0.36
C ILE A 137 -0.76 -24.69 -0.07
N THR A 138 0.25 -25.03 0.73
CA THR A 138 0.53 -26.41 1.12
C THR A 138 0.67 -26.53 2.63
N ILE A 139 0.19 -27.64 3.18
CA ILE A 139 0.43 -28.03 4.57
C ILE A 139 1.62 -28.98 4.59
N GLY A 140 2.66 -28.59 5.31
CA GLY A 140 3.92 -29.33 5.43
C GLY A 140 4.43 -29.39 6.85
N SER A 141 5.69 -29.82 6.99
CA SER A 141 6.45 -29.70 8.24
C SER A 141 7.05 -28.30 8.36
N LEU A 142 7.39 -27.89 9.58
CA LEU A 142 8.05 -26.62 9.84
C LEU A 142 9.36 -26.49 9.03
N PRO A 143 9.61 -25.34 8.37
CA PRO A 143 10.87 -25.07 7.68
C PRO A 143 12.02 -24.88 8.68
N ASP A 144 13.26 -24.95 8.20
CA ASP A 144 14.48 -24.95 9.04
C ASP A 144 14.57 -23.74 9.98
N GLU A 145 14.11 -22.57 9.53
CA GLU A 145 14.08 -21.33 10.32
C GLU A 145 13.12 -21.38 11.52
N TRP A 146 12.03 -22.14 11.38
CA TRP A 146 11.01 -22.36 12.41
C TRP A 146 11.16 -23.71 13.14
N ALA A 147 12.16 -24.53 12.78
CA ALA A 147 12.36 -25.87 13.35
C ALA A 147 12.53 -25.89 14.88
N TRP A 148 12.88 -24.75 15.49
CA TRP A 148 12.97 -24.60 16.94
C TRP A 148 11.60 -24.63 17.65
N LEU A 149 10.49 -24.52 16.92
CA LEU A 149 9.11 -24.69 17.42
C LEU A 149 8.64 -26.17 17.40
N SER A 150 9.46 -27.08 16.88
CA SER A 150 9.08 -28.50 16.69
C SER A 150 8.86 -29.31 17.97
N SER A 151 9.02 -28.73 19.16
CA SER A 151 8.71 -29.39 20.43
C SER A 151 7.22 -29.36 20.79
N GLY A 152 6.44 -28.47 20.17
CA GLY A 152 4.99 -28.35 20.36
C GLY A 152 4.19 -28.25 19.05
N LEU A 153 4.83 -27.83 17.95
CA LEU A 153 4.15 -27.58 16.67
C LEU A 153 4.75 -28.46 15.57
N ASP A 154 3.89 -29.13 14.80
CA ASP A 154 4.30 -30.18 13.86
C ASP A 154 3.97 -29.83 12.40
N LYS A 155 2.97 -28.97 12.21
CA LYS A 155 2.44 -28.59 10.91
C LYS A 155 2.69 -27.12 10.64
N TYR A 156 2.92 -26.82 9.37
CA TYR A 156 3.18 -25.50 8.86
C TYR A 156 2.41 -25.26 7.56
N ALA A 157 1.86 -24.07 7.41
CA ALA A 157 1.41 -23.51 6.15
C ALA A 157 1.79 -22.03 6.11
N ASP A 158 1.80 -21.46 4.91
CA ASP A 158 2.12 -20.06 4.66
C ASP A 158 1.22 -19.56 3.53
N VAL A 159 0.79 -18.32 3.63
CA VAL A 159 0.18 -17.61 2.51
C VAL A 159 0.56 -16.13 2.59
N PHE A 160 1.05 -15.59 1.47
CA PHE A 160 1.61 -14.23 1.37
C PHE A 160 2.73 -13.90 2.39
N GLY A 161 3.38 -14.93 2.96
CA GLY A 161 4.40 -14.76 4.01
C GLY A 161 3.85 -14.64 5.44
N VAL A 162 2.55 -14.83 5.65
CA VAL A 162 1.93 -14.92 6.98
C VAL A 162 1.87 -16.38 7.40
N HIS A 163 2.36 -16.68 8.60
CA HIS A 163 2.63 -18.05 9.01
C HIS A 163 1.43 -18.71 9.70
N PHE A 164 1.26 -20.01 9.46
CA PHE A 164 0.36 -20.87 10.23
C PHE A 164 1.15 -22.02 10.82
N PHE A 165 1.18 -22.09 12.15
CA PHE A 165 1.74 -23.22 12.89
C PHE A 165 0.62 -24.04 13.52
N ALA A 166 0.72 -25.36 13.54
CA ALA A 166 -0.30 -26.18 14.17
C ALA A 166 0.25 -27.45 14.84
N THR A 167 -0.46 -27.89 15.89
CA THR A 167 -0.16 -29.16 16.59
C THR A 167 -0.41 -30.37 15.69
N GLU A 168 0.21 -31.53 15.97
CA GLU A 168 -0.07 -32.79 15.25
C GLU A 168 -1.58 -33.12 15.19
N GLY A 169 -2.32 -32.80 16.26
CA GLY A 169 -3.74 -33.11 16.42
C GLY A 169 -4.70 -32.24 15.61
N THR A 170 -4.24 -31.09 15.10
CA THR A 170 -5.05 -30.16 14.30
C THR A 170 -5.37 -30.79 12.94
N PRO A 171 -6.65 -30.95 12.54
CA PRO A 171 -6.94 -31.59 11.26
C PRO A 171 -6.63 -30.67 10.06
N ASP A 172 -6.04 -31.24 9.00
CA ASP A 172 -5.56 -30.48 7.84
C ASP A 172 -6.66 -29.69 7.11
N ALA A 173 -7.90 -30.18 7.14
CA ALA A 173 -9.01 -29.50 6.48
C ALA A 173 -9.35 -28.16 7.14
N GLN A 174 -9.35 -28.10 8.48
CA GLN A 174 -9.58 -26.86 9.23
C GLN A 174 -8.38 -25.91 9.13
N LEU A 175 -7.16 -26.45 9.13
CA LEU A 175 -5.97 -25.65 8.92
C LEU A 175 -6.00 -25.01 7.52
N LEU A 176 -6.28 -25.79 6.48
CA LEU A 176 -6.37 -25.29 5.10
C LEU A 176 -7.51 -24.26 4.95
N HIS A 177 -8.66 -24.51 5.56
CA HIS A 177 -9.77 -23.56 5.58
C HIS A 177 -9.34 -22.21 6.19
N SER A 178 -8.63 -22.25 7.31
CA SER A 178 -8.14 -21.04 7.99
C SER A 178 -7.11 -20.28 7.15
N VAL A 179 -6.18 -20.99 6.49
CA VAL A 179 -5.21 -20.37 5.57
C VAL A 179 -5.94 -19.69 4.41
N ASN A 180 -6.97 -20.33 3.85
CA ASN A 180 -7.78 -19.74 2.79
C ASN A 180 -8.59 -18.52 3.26
N VAL A 181 -9.08 -18.51 4.50
CA VAL A 181 -9.78 -17.33 5.05
C VAL A 181 -8.85 -16.13 5.15
N LEU A 182 -7.60 -16.32 5.61
CA LEU A 182 -6.60 -15.24 5.59
C LEU A 182 -6.34 -14.77 4.15
N ALA A 183 -6.22 -15.70 3.19
CA ALA A 183 -6.02 -15.35 1.80
C ALA A 183 -7.17 -14.51 1.23
N GLU A 184 -8.43 -14.90 1.46
CA GLU A 184 -9.63 -14.16 1.02
C GLU A 184 -9.82 -12.81 1.73
N TYR A 185 -9.26 -12.63 2.92
CA TYR A 185 -9.25 -11.30 3.57
C TYR A 185 -8.18 -10.38 2.96
N LEU A 186 -7.00 -10.92 2.63
CA LEU A 186 -5.87 -10.13 2.11
C LEU A 186 -5.93 -9.91 0.60
N ASP A 187 -6.54 -10.84 -0.14
CA ASP A 187 -6.82 -10.78 -1.58
C ASP A 187 -8.31 -11.12 -1.76
N ASN A 188 -9.15 -10.09 -1.61
CA ASN A 188 -10.60 -10.21 -1.58
C ASN A 188 -11.21 -10.34 -2.98
N ASP A 189 -10.52 -9.88 -4.02
CA ASP A 189 -10.94 -10.07 -5.41
C ASP A 189 -10.43 -11.39 -6.04
N ALA A 190 -9.55 -12.09 -5.33
CA ALA A 190 -8.96 -13.38 -5.65
C ALA A 190 -8.17 -13.39 -6.96
N ASP A 191 -7.51 -12.27 -7.28
CA ASP A 191 -6.65 -12.13 -8.45
C ASP A 191 -5.24 -12.76 -8.27
N GLY A 192 -4.92 -13.16 -7.04
CA GLY A 192 -3.63 -13.74 -6.66
C GLY A 192 -2.67 -12.73 -6.04
N VAL A 193 -3.09 -11.48 -5.84
CA VAL A 193 -2.29 -10.37 -5.33
C VAL A 193 -2.97 -9.78 -4.09
N VAL A 194 -2.18 -9.47 -3.06
CA VAL A 194 -2.73 -8.81 -1.87
C VAL A 194 -3.23 -7.40 -2.19
N ASP A 195 -4.48 -7.12 -1.81
CA ASP A 195 -5.21 -5.86 -2.03
C ASP A 195 -4.51 -4.65 -1.36
N ASN A 196 -3.90 -4.87 -0.19
CA ASN A 196 -3.20 -3.83 0.56
C ASN A 196 -1.76 -4.25 0.92
N PRO A 197 -0.77 -4.01 0.03
CA PRO A 197 0.62 -4.38 0.25
C PRO A 197 1.25 -3.75 1.50
N LYS A 198 0.80 -2.55 1.90
CA LYS A 198 1.28 -1.89 3.12
C LYS A 198 0.84 -2.63 4.38
N VAL A 199 -0.39 -3.14 4.41
CA VAL A 199 -0.88 -3.99 5.50
C VAL A 199 -0.06 -5.30 5.55
N LEU A 200 0.23 -5.90 4.38
CA LEU A 200 1.05 -7.10 4.29
C LEU A 200 2.47 -6.89 4.83
N GLU A 201 3.09 -5.74 4.54
CA GLU A 201 4.42 -5.40 5.04
C GLU A 201 4.51 -5.49 6.56
N TYR A 202 3.54 -4.94 7.28
CA TYR A 202 3.51 -5.00 8.74
C TYR A 202 3.22 -6.41 9.26
N LEU A 203 2.41 -7.20 8.56
CA LEU A 203 2.18 -8.61 8.90
C LEU A 203 3.47 -9.42 8.78
N VAL A 204 4.15 -9.34 7.63
CA VAL A 204 5.36 -10.12 7.35
C VAL A 204 6.54 -9.66 8.22
N SER A 205 6.77 -8.35 8.36
CA SER A 205 7.88 -7.82 9.17
C SER A 205 7.75 -8.11 10.67
N SER A 206 6.54 -8.41 11.15
CA SER A 206 6.26 -8.79 12.54
C SER A 206 6.24 -10.31 12.77
N ASN A 207 6.55 -11.11 11.75
CA ASN A 207 6.31 -12.56 11.72
C ASN A 207 4.89 -12.90 12.22
N ALA A 208 3.88 -12.17 11.72
CA ALA A 208 2.49 -12.40 12.10
C ALA A 208 2.10 -13.86 11.85
N SER A 209 1.53 -14.51 12.86
CA SER A 209 1.35 -15.96 12.87
C SER A 209 0.01 -16.39 13.45
N MET A 210 -0.65 -17.34 12.81
CA MET A 210 -1.73 -18.10 13.45
C MET A 210 -1.14 -19.36 14.09
N ILE A 211 -1.50 -19.66 15.35
CA ILE A 211 -1.14 -20.93 16.00
C ILE A 211 -2.40 -21.73 16.31
N MET A 212 -2.53 -22.90 15.67
CA MET A 212 -3.76 -23.68 15.68
C MET A 212 -3.63 -25.01 16.43
N GLY A 213 -4.49 -25.21 17.41
CA GLY A 213 -4.66 -26.48 18.12
C GLY A 213 -5.91 -27.24 17.70
N LYS A 214 -6.02 -28.50 18.10
CA LYS A 214 -7.29 -29.23 17.99
C LYS A 214 -8.36 -28.60 18.88
N ASP A 215 -7.99 -28.36 20.13
CA ASP A 215 -8.78 -27.79 21.22
C ASP A 215 -7.85 -26.97 22.11
N GLU A 216 -8.42 -26.23 23.06
CA GLU A 216 -7.69 -25.33 23.98
C GLU A 216 -6.63 -26.08 24.80
N ASP A 217 -7.04 -27.15 25.49
CA ASP A 217 -6.15 -27.97 26.33
C ASP A 217 -4.93 -28.46 25.53
N GLY A 218 -5.17 -29.01 24.33
CA GLY A 218 -4.11 -29.52 23.47
C GLY A 218 -3.17 -28.44 22.94
N LEU A 219 -3.68 -27.23 22.68
CA LEU A 219 -2.84 -26.10 22.28
C LEU A 219 -1.98 -25.60 23.44
N MET A 220 -2.56 -25.45 24.63
CA MET A 220 -1.82 -24.99 25.81
C MET A 220 -0.70 -25.96 26.19
N ASP A 221 -0.96 -27.27 26.19
CA ASP A 221 0.07 -28.29 26.41
C ASP A 221 1.20 -28.21 25.37
N ALA A 222 0.89 -27.85 24.12
CA ALA A 222 1.86 -27.69 23.05
C ALA A 222 2.70 -26.41 23.22
N LEU A 223 2.08 -25.28 23.56
CA LEU A 223 2.77 -24.02 23.82
C LEU A 223 3.68 -24.12 25.04
N ASP A 224 3.24 -24.77 26.14
CA ASP A 224 4.06 -25.04 27.33
C ASP A 224 5.29 -25.91 27.03
N ALA A 225 5.25 -26.69 25.94
CA ALA A 225 6.36 -27.53 25.49
C ALA A 225 7.36 -26.79 24.58
N LEU A 226 7.05 -25.56 24.17
CA LEU A 226 7.96 -24.74 23.37
C LEU A 226 9.16 -24.27 24.20
N PRO A 227 10.34 -24.03 23.59
CA PRO A 227 11.49 -23.52 24.31
C PRO A 227 11.23 -22.10 24.82
N ASP A 228 11.89 -21.70 25.91
CA ASP A 228 11.80 -20.33 26.49
C ASP A 228 11.93 -19.20 25.44
N ARG A 229 12.71 -19.44 24.37
CA ARG A 229 12.85 -18.53 23.23
C ARG A 229 11.51 -18.13 22.60
N PHE A 230 10.50 -18.99 22.64
CA PHE A 230 9.17 -18.68 22.11
C PHE A 230 8.55 -17.51 22.86
N HIS A 231 8.52 -17.58 24.18
CA HIS A 231 8.02 -16.51 25.03
C HIS A 231 8.89 -15.25 24.89
N ASP A 232 10.23 -15.38 24.83
CA ASP A 232 11.11 -14.23 24.58
C ASP A 232 10.79 -13.54 23.24
N ALA A 233 10.57 -14.33 22.16
CA ALA A 233 10.26 -13.79 20.84
C ALA A 233 8.87 -13.15 20.77
N ALA A 234 7.89 -13.70 21.49
CA ALA A 234 6.59 -13.10 21.67
C ALA A 234 6.74 -11.76 22.41
N ASP A 235 7.31 -11.77 23.62
CA ASP A 235 7.48 -10.59 24.48
C ASP A 235 8.26 -9.45 23.82
N ASP A 236 9.30 -9.75 23.02
CA ASP A 236 10.10 -8.76 22.31
C ASP A 236 9.42 -8.27 21.01
N GLY A 237 8.28 -8.85 20.61
CA GLY A 237 7.57 -8.55 19.38
C GLY A 237 8.29 -9.04 18.12
N GLU A 238 9.21 -10.00 18.25
CA GLU A 238 9.86 -10.69 17.12
C GLU A 238 8.92 -11.72 16.47
N LEU A 239 7.87 -12.15 17.18
CA LEU A 239 6.80 -13.01 16.70
C LEU A 239 5.49 -12.52 17.31
N ILE A 240 4.47 -12.27 16.48
CA ILE A 240 3.13 -11.91 16.97
C ILE A 240 2.16 -12.97 16.51
N TYR A 241 1.38 -13.51 17.44
CA TYR A 241 0.48 -14.60 17.10
C TYR A 241 -0.91 -14.46 17.70
N VAL A 242 -1.87 -15.04 16.98
CA VAL A 242 -3.24 -15.27 17.45
C VAL A 242 -3.50 -16.78 17.43
N THR A 243 -4.23 -17.27 18.43
CA THR A 243 -4.54 -18.70 18.57
C THR A 243 -5.88 -19.05 17.96
N LEU A 244 -6.01 -20.24 17.37
CA LEU A 244 -7.27 -20.74 16.82
C LEU A 244 -7.49 -22.21 17.18
N PHE A 245 -8.75 -22.60 17.44
CA PHE A 245 -9.11 -23.96 17.79
C PHE A 245 -9.90 -24.65 16.67
N ALA A 246 -9.41 -25.81 16.21
CA ALA A 246 -10.04 -26.54 15.11
C ALA A 246 -11.46 -27.06 15.41
N GLU A 247 -11.81 -27.21 16.69
CA GLU A 247 -13.18 -27.56 17.11
C GLU A 247 -14.19 -26.41 16.88
N GLU A 248 -13.70 -25.18 16.73
CA GLU A 248 -14.50 -23.97 16.48
C GLU A 248 -14.52 -23.54 15.01
N VAL A 249 -13.85 -24.32 14.15
CA VAL A 249 -13.86 -24.18 12.68
C VAL A 249 -14.60 -25.39 12.08
N PRO A 250 -15.94 -25.46 12.21
CA PRO A 250 -16.70 -26.61 11.76
C PRO A 250 -16.71 -26.68 10.23
N PRO A 251 -16.51 -27.87 9.63
CA PRO A 251 -16.53 -28.00 8.18
C PRO A 251 -17.91 -27.60 7.59
N ASN A 252 -17.89 -26.61 6.69
CA ASN A 252 -18.99 -26.20 5.79
C ASN A 252 -20.27 -25.64 6.45
N ASN A 253 -20.19 -24.76 7.46
CA ASN A 253 -21.41 -24.17 8.05
C ASN A 253 -21.25 -22.71 8.54
N GLY A 254 -21.40 -21.75 7.62
CA GLY A 254 -21.58 -20.33 8.00
C GLY A 254 -20.37 -19.72 8.71
N PRO A 255 -20.56 -18.57 9.38
CA PRO A 255 -19.50 -17.92 10.14
C PRO A 255 -18.92 -18.83 11.23
N ASP A 256 -17.60 -18.90 11.31
CA ASP A 256 -16.87 -19.64 12.33
C ASP A 256 -15.73 -18.81 12.92
N ALA A 257 -15.02 -19.37 13.91
CA ALA A 257 -13.99 -18.64 14.66
C ALA A 257 -12.81 -18.17 13.77
N SER A 258 -12.60 -18.79 12.60
CA SER A 258 -11.53 -18.34 11.70
C SER A 258 -11.81 -16.95 11.13
N LEU A 259 -13.08 -16.55 10.97
CA LEU A 259 -13.41 -15.20 10.50
C LEU A 259 -13.01 -14.10 11.48
N GLU A 260 -13.04 -14.41 12.78
CA GLU A 260 -12.76 -13.47 13.87
C GLU A 260 -11.27 -13.41 14.14
N GLU A 261 -10.66 -14.54 14.50
CA GLU A 261 -9.27 -14.59 14.96
C GLU A 261 -8.27 -14.18 13.87
N ILE A 262 -8.56 -14.53 12.61
CA ILE A 262 -7.72 -14.13 11.48
C ILE A 262 -7.88 -12.63 11.21
N LEU A 263 -9.12 -12.12 11.31
CA LEU A 263 -9.35 -10.69 11.12
C LEU A 263 -8.68 -9.89 12.23
N HIS A 264 -8.70 -10.36 13.49
CA HIS A 264 -7.95 -9.78 14.60
C HIS A 264 -6.47 -9.65 14.27
N LEU A 265 -5.83 -10.72 13.78
CA LEU A 265 -4.42 -10.66 13.35
C LEU A 265 -4.20 -9.59 12.27
N ILE A 266 -5.05 -9.55 11.25
CA ILE A 266 -4.95 -8.58 10.13
C ILE A 266 -5.13 -7.15 10.62
N THR A 267 -6.13 -6.87 11.46
CA THR A 267 -6.43 -5.51 11.92
C THR A 267 -5.42 -5.02 12.94
N GLN A 268 -5.05 -5.85 13.91
CA GLN A 268 -4.15 -5.48 15.00
C GLN A 268 -2.69 -5.35 14.54
N VAL A 269 -2.22 -6.27 13.70
CA VAL A 269 -0.82 -6.28 13.26
C VAL A 269 -0.66 -5.54 11.94
N GLY A 270 -1.57 -5.71 11.00
CA GLY A 270 -1.52 -5.07 9.69
C GLY A 270 -2.03 -3.63 9.74
N TYR A 271 -3.35 -3.43 9.82
CA TYR A 271 -3.98 -2.11 9.67
C TYR A 271 -3.58 -1.10 10.76
N ALA A 272 -3.60 -1.50 12.04
CA ALA A 272 -3.29 -0.61 13.16
C ALA A 272 -1.84 -0.10 13.12
N ARG A 273 -0.92 -0.86 12.52
CA ARG A 273 0.48 -0.45 12.34
C ARG A 273 0.69 0.32 11.03
N ALA A 274 0.02 -0.07 9.96
CA ALA A 274 0.07 0.62 8.67
C ALA A 274 -0.53 2.03 8.72
N TYR A 275 -1.62 2.21 9.48
CA TYR A 275 -2.37 3.47 9.57
C TYR A 275 -2.67 3.82 11.04
N PRO A 276 -1.64 4.16 11.84
CA PRO A 276 -1.76 4.22 13.28
C PRO A 276 -2.60 5.40 13.80
N GLY A 277 -2.87 6.42 12.96
CA GLY A 277 -3.82 7.50 13.26
C GLY A 277 -5.28 7.14 12.98
N ILE A 278 -5.52 6.10 12.16
CA ILE A 278 -6.84 5.73 11.66
C ILE A 278 -7.32 4.45 12.34
N PHE A 279 -6.57 3.37 12.18
CA PHE A 279 -6.88 2.04 12.71
C PHE A 279 -6.12 1.69 14.00
N GLY A 280 -5.31 2.61 14.54
CA GLY A 280 -4.53 2.34 15.75
C GLY A 280 -5.41 2.00 16.95
N GLU A 281 -5.06 0.98 17.72
CA GLU A 281 -5.82 0.53 18.91
C GLU A 281 -5.48 1.35 20.15
N ARG A 282 -5.59 2.68 20.04
CA ARG A 282 -5.23 3.61 21.11
C ARG A 282 -6.15 4.82 21.13
N PRO A 283 -6.33 5.47 22.28
CA PRO A 283 -7.13 6.68 22.38
C PRO A 283 -6.65 7.75 21.37
N GLY A 284 -7.60 8.29 20.60
CA GLY A 284 -7.36 9.36 19.63
C GLY A 284 -7.17 8.91 18.19
N SER A 285 -7.11 7.61 17.88
CA SER A 285 -7.32 7.14 16.50
C SER A 285 -8.78 7.27 16.08
N ASP A 286 -9.04 7.32 14.77
CA ASP A 286 -10.41 7.44 14.27
C ASP A 286 -11.29 6.25 14.69
N ILE A 287 -10.81 5.01 14.52
CA ILE A 287 -11.56 3.81 14.92
C ILE A 287 -11.87 3.77 16.42
N ALA A 288 -10.94 4.18 17.28
CA ALA A 288 -11.14 4.19 18.73
C ALA A 288 -12.13 5.30 19.15
N ASN A 289 -12.11 6.44 18.48
CA ASN A 289 -13.07 7.50 18.71
C ASN A 289 -14.51 7.07 18.33
N TYR A 290 -14.65 6.26 17.27
CA TYR A 290 -15.95 5.71 16.85
C TYR A 290 -16.43 4.65 17.85
N MET A 291 -15.54 3.77 18.30
CA MET A 291 -15.82 2.82 19.38
C MET A 291 -16.31 3.54 20.65
N ASP A 292 -15.62 4.59 21.10
CA ASP A 292 -16.03 5.36 22.29
C ASP A 292 -17.45 5.93 22.13
N ALA A 293 -17.82 6.37 20.92
CA ALA A 293 -19.17 6.82 20.62
C ALA A 293 -20.18 5.66 20.70
N ALA A 294 -19.84 4.49 20.15
CA ALA A 294 -20.67 3.28 20.17
C ALA A 294 -20.96 2.75 21.57
N ARG A 295 -20.00 2.93 22.47
CA ARG A 295 -20.09 2.54 23.89
C ARG A 295 -20.78 3.59 24.75
N GLY A 296 -21.10 4.76 24.19
CA GLY A 296 -21.69 5.89 24.92
C GLY A 296 -20.71 6.66 25.80
N GLY A 297 -19.40 6.44 25.64
CA GLY A 297 -18.34 7.12 26.37
C GLY A 297 -17.00 6.38 26.29
N HIS A 298 -15.94 7.10 26.67
CA HIS A 298 -14.60 6.54 26.78
C HIS A 298 -14.43 5.76 28.09
N PHE A 299 -14.12 4.46 27.98
CA PHE A 299 -13.82 3.57 29.09
C PHE A 299 -12.55 2.80 28.79
N ALA A 300 -11.50 3.04 29.59
CA ALA A 300 -10.20 2.39 29.49
C ALA A 300 -9.73 1.94 30.88
N GLU A 301 -8.92 0.89 30.93
CA GLU A 301 -8.18 0.47 32.10
C GLU A 301 -7.29 1.60 32.64
N ARG A 302 -7.02 1.60 33.96
CA ARG A 302 -6.12 2.60 34.57
C ARG A 302 -4.70 2.10 34.65
N ASP A 303 -4.55 0.80 34.89
CA ASP A 303 -3.31 0.07 34.93
C ASP A 303 -3.49 -1.23 34.13
N PRO A 304 -2.50 -1.67 33.34
CA PRO A 304 -2.60 -2.93 32.60
C PRO A 304 -2.95 -4.14 33.48
N SER A 305 -2.50 -4.15 34.74
CA SER A 305 -2.85 -5.21 35.69
C SER A 305 -4.33 -5.25 36.08
N ASP A 306 -5.12 -4.20 35.79
CA ASP A 306 -6.58 -4.21 35.94
C ASP A 306 -7.25 -5.26 35.02
N CYS A 307 -6.51 -5.76 34.02
CA CYS A 307 -6.94 -6.75 33.03
C CYS A 307 -6.44 -8.18 33.30
N GLU A 308 -5.55 -8.38 34.28
CA GLU A 308 -4.88 -9.66 34.54
C GLU A 308 -5.64 -10.57 35.53
N ASP A 309 -6.61 -10.04 36.29
CA ASP A 309 -7.31 -10.73 37.38
C ASP A 309 -8.79 -11.05 37.04
N ASP A 310 -9.22 -12.31 37.26
CA ASP A 310 -10.65 -12.68 37.36
C ASP A 310 -11.30 -11.78 38.44
N PRO A 311 -12.38 -11.02 38.12
CA PRO A 311 -12.78 -9.81 38.81
C PRO A 311 -12.81 -9.90 40.34
N ASN A 312 -11.84 -9.23 40.99
CA ASN A 312 -11.84 -9.02 42.42
C ASN A 312 -13.02 -8.11 42.85
N GLU A 313 -13.57 -8.40 44.04
CA GLU A 313 -14.90 -8.07 44.59
C GLU A 313 -15.36 -6.58 44.65
N GLU A 314 -14.67 -5.60 44.07
CA GLU A 314 -15.02 -4.17 44.17
C GLU A 314 -15.27 -3.52 42.79
N TRP A 315 -16.48 -3.73 42.26
CA TRP A 315 -17.02 -3.22 40.98
C TRP A 315 -17.11 -1.67 40.85
N ALA A 316 -16.68 -0.93 41.88
CA ALA A 316 -16.98 0.48 42.05
C ALA A 316 -16.10 1.43 41.22
N THR A 317 -15.03 0.96 40.57
CA THR A 317 -14.02 1.82 39.94
C THR A 317 -13.86 1.70 38.42
N GLY A 318 -14.61 0.80 37.76
CA GLY A 318 -14.37 0.41 36.36
C GLY A 318 -13.40 -0.78 36.30
N GLN A 319 -13.70 -1.77 35.45
CA GLN A 319 -12.82 -2.91 35.17
C GLN A 319 -12.12 -2.67 33.83
N CYS A 320 -11.17 -3.54 33.48
CA CYS A 320 -10.43 -3.56 32.21
C CYS A 320 -11.27 -3.02 31.04
N ALA A 321 -11.07 -1.75 30.69
CA ALA A 321 -11.88 -0.96 29.78
C ALA A 321 -13.43 -0.98 29.92
N VAL A 322 -14.08 -1.67 30.86
CA VAL A 322 -15.55 -1.75 31.03
C VAL A 322 -16.09 -0.58 31.91
N PRO A 323 -17.30 -0.04 31.64
CA PRO A 323 -17.92 0.99 32.46
C PRO A 323 -18.09 0.62 33.95
N PRO A 324 -18.21 1.61 34.86
CA PRO A 324 -18.42 1.35 36.28
C PRO A 324 -19.65 0.47 36.55
N ASN A 325 -19.48 -0.57 37.37
CA ASN A 325 -20.49 -1.61 37.62
C ASN A 325 -20.88 -2.49 36.42
N GLY A 326 -20.17 -2.43 35.30
CA GLY A 326 -20.48 -3.23 34.11
C GLY A 326 -21.72 -2.77 33.33
N GLU A 327 -22.23 -1.58 33.62
CA GLU A 327 -23.46 -1.06 33.00
C GLU A 327 -23.12 0.03 31.97
N TYR A 328 -23.34 -0.26 30.70
CA TYR A 328 -23.20 0.70 29.61
C TYR A 328 -24.33 1.76 29.62
N PRO A 329 -24.08 3.00 29.18
CA PRO A 329 -25.10 4.03 29.05
C PRO A 329 -26.27 3.63 28.14
N ASP A 330 -27.49 4.07 28.49
CA ASP A 330 -28.68 3.91 27.65
C ASP A 330 -28.43 4.46 26.23
N GLY A 331 -28.53 3.58 25.23
CA GLY A 331 -28.37 3.93 23.81
C GLY A 331 -27.00 3.66 23.20
N ALA A 332 -26.06 3.09 23.99
CA ALA A 332 -24.91 2.38 23.46
C ALA A 332 -25.37 1.17 22.62
N TRP A 333 -24.67 0.90 21.52
CA TRP A 333 -24.92 -0.24 20.62
C TRP A 333 -23.77 -1.24 20.58
N TYR A 334 -22.68 -0.92 21.29
CA TYR A 334 -21.56 -1.80 21.56
C TYR A 334 -21.38 -1.91 23.08
N THR A 335 -21.71 -3.08 23.64
CA THR A 335 -21.82 -3.35 25.07
C THR A 335 -21.03 -4.59 25.48
N TYR A 336 -19.86 -4.80 24.87
CA TYR A 336 -18.99 -5.95 25.14
C TYR A 336 -18.68 -6.10 26.64
N THR A 337 -18.90 -7.31 27.16
CA THR A 337 -18.92 -7.55 28.61
C THR A 337 -17.70 -8.28 29.14
N ASP A 338 -16.76 -8.66 28.28
CA ASP A 338 -15.53 -9.33 28.70
C ASP A 338 -14.69 -8.41 29.61
N THR A 339 -14.52 -8.83 30.86
CA THR A 339 -13.84 -8.06 31.90
C THR A 339 -12.32 -8.20 31.87
N THR A 340 -11.79 -8.98 30.92
CA THR A 340 -10.35 -9.17 30.67
C THR A 340 -9.87 -8.43 29.41
N CYS A 341 -10.79 -7.86 28.64
CA CYS A 341 -10.52 -7.15 27.39
C CYS A 341 -10.14 -5.69 27.65
N SER A 342 -8.88 -5.35 27.40
CA SER A 342 -8.32 -3.99 27.54
C SER A 342 -8.85 -3.04 26.46
N TYR A 343 -8.51 -1.76 26.54
CA TYR A 343 -9.02 -0.75 25.62
C TYR A 343 -8.67 -1.07 24.16
N ASP A 344 -7.46 -1.54 23.91
CA ASP A 344 -7.01 -2.00 22.60
C ASP A 344 -7.83 -3.19 22.11
N CYS A 345 -8.03 -4.21 22.95
CA CYS A 345 -8.91 -5.34 22.66
C CYS A 345 -10.34 -4.89 22.32
N MET A 346 -10.89 -3.92 23.06
CA MET A 346 -12.23 -3.38 22.78
C MET A 346 -12.32 -2.77 21.38
N VAL A 347 -11.24 -2.14 20.90
CA VAL A 347 -11.15 -1.57 19.55
C VAL A 347 -11.05 -2.66 18.49
N THR A 348 -10.25 -3.71 18.74
CA THR A 348 -10.14 -4.88 17.87
C THR A 348 -11.52 -5.52 17.66
N GLU A 349 -12.22 -5.78 18.75
CA GLU A 349 -13.56 -6.37 18.77
C GLU A 349 -14.60 -5.47 18.08
N TYR A 350 -14.58 -4.16 18.35
CA TYR A 350 -15.47 -3.21 17.67
C TYR A 350 -15.26 -3.22 16.15
N THR A 351 -14.00 -3.31 15.71
CA THR A 351 -13.66 -3.38 14.29
C THR A 351 -14.18 -4.68 13.66
N TYR A 352 -14.01 -5.82 14.36
CA TYR A 352 -14.58 -7.11 13.94
C TYR A 352 -16.12 -7.06 13.84
N TRP A 353 -16.80 -6.58 14.89
CA TRP A 353 -18.26 -6.51 14.92
C TRP A 353 -18.81 -5.63 13.79
N ALA A 354 -18.20 -4.47 13.57
CA ALA A 354 -18.60 -3.55 12.51
C ALA A 354 -18.37 -4.15 11.12
N LEU A 355 -17.15 -4.58 10.80
CA LEU A 355 -16.81 -5.08 9.47
C LEU A 355 -17.63 -6.33 9.12
N THR A 356 -17.71 -7.30 10.02
CA THR A 356 -18.44 -8.55 9.73
C THR A 356 -19.96 -8.36 9.68
N SER A 357 -20.51 -7.32 10.32
CA SER A 357 -21.90 -6.92 10.13
C SER A 357 -22.13 -6.30 8.75
N MET A 358 -21.21 -5.44 8.29
CA MET A 358 -21.22 -4.89 6.93
C MET A 358 -21.12 -5.99 5.87
N LEU A 359 -20.28 -7.00 6.09
CA LEU A 359 -20.12 -8.16 5.21
C LEU A 359 -21.25 -9.19 5.32
N GLY A 360 -22.23 -8.97 6.20
CA GLY A 360 -23.43 -9.78 6.34
C GLY A 360 -23.27 -11.07 7.16
N ALA A 361 -22.10 -11.34 7.75
CA ALA A 361 -21.84 -12.52 8.56
C ALA A 361 -22.71 -12.58 9.82
N GLN A 362 -23.03 -11.41 10.40
CA GLN A 362 -23.78 -11.30 11.66
C GLN A 362 -25.30 -11.42 11.48
N SER A 363 -25.80 -11.24 10.26
CA SER A 363 -27.24 -11.07 9.96
C SER A 363 -28.12 -12.26 10.37
N ALA A 364 -27.57 -13.47 10.44
CA ALA A 364 -28.29 -14.68 10.82
C ALA A 364 -28.31 -14.94 12.34
N ARG A 365 -27.53 -14.19 13.13
CA ARG A 365 -27.33 -14.40 14.57
C ARG A 365 -27.58 -13.14 15.42
N CYS A 366 -28.32 -12.16 14.90
CA CYS A 366 -28.67 -10.92 15.60
C CYS A 366 -29.18 -11.15 17.04
N ASP A 367 -30.12 -12.10 17.24
CA ASP A 367 -30.66 -12.40 18.57
C ASP A 367 -29.60 -13.00 19.53
N ASP A 368 -28.59 -13.69 18.99
CA ASP A 368 -27.56 -14.36 19.78
C ASP A 368 -26.45 -13.39 20.25
N ILE A 369 -26.27 -12.27 19.54
CA ILE A 369 -25.22 -11.27 19.81
C ILE A 369 -25.75 -9.95 20.38
N ALA A 370 -27.07 -9.76 20.43
CA ALA A 370 -27.72 -8.51 20.82
C ALA A 370 -27.43 -8.02 22.25
N ASP A 371 -26.87 -8.88 23.12
CA ASP A 371 -26.45 -8.44 24.46
C ASP A 371 -25.12 -7.64 24.40
N GLU A 372 -24.36 -7.73 23.30
CA GLU A 372 -23.05 -7.09 23.12
C GLU A 372 -22.97 -6.19 21.88
N TRP A 373 -23.71 -6.48 20.82
CA TRP A 373 -23.70 -5.73 19.57
C TRP A 373 -25.11 -5.62 18.94
N ASP A 374 -25.63 -4.40 18.84
CA ASP A 374 -26.97 -4.14 18.29
C ASP A 374 -27.01 -4.09 16.76
N LEU A 375 -25.88 -3.80 16.08
CA LEU A 375 -25.87 -3.46 14.64
C LEU A 375 -25.52 -4.65 13.74
N CYS A 376 -26.29 -5.72 13.81
CA CYS A 376 -25.97 -7.01 13.18
C CYS A 376 -26.07 -7.06 11.64
N THR A 377 -26.42 -5.97 10.95
CA THR A 377 -26.53 -5.90 9.49
C THR A 377 -25.86 -4.66 8.92
N GLU A 378 -25.50 -4.69 7.64
CA GLU A 378 -24.95 -3.53 6.92
C GLU A 378 -25.84 -2.28 7.07
N GLU A 379 -27.16 -2.42 6.90
CA GLU A 379 -28.12 -1.31 7.05
C GLU A 379 -28.14 -0.73 8.47
N ASP A 380 -27.96 -1.58 9.49
CA ASP A 380 -27.89 -1.12 10.88
C ASP A 380 -26.60 -0.31 11.12
N VAL A 381 -25.46 -0.78 10.59
CA VAL A 381 -24.18 -0.05 10.69
C VAL A 381 -24.23 1.27 9.94
N GLU A 382 -24.65 1.27 8.66
CA GLU A 382 -24.79 2.48 7.83
C GLU A 382 -25.70 3.54 8.51
N SER A 383 -26.83 3.10 9.06
CA SER A 383 -27.84 4.02 9.59
C SER A 383 -27.55 4.53 11.01
N ARG A 384 -26.86 3.74 11.84
CA ARG A 384 -26.62 4.07 13.26
C ARG A 384 -25.21 4.52 13.55
N ASP A 385 -24.22 3.95 12.87
CA ASP A 385 -22.80 4.20 13.05
C ASP A 385 -22.13 4.52 11.71
N SER A 386 -22.64 5.55 11.02
CA SER A 386 -22.20 5.91 9.68
C SER A 386 -20.70 6.24 9.61
N ALA A 387 -20.08 6.67 10.72
CA ALA A 387 -18.67 7.00 10.75
C ALA A 387 -17.76 5.77 10.59
N VAL A 388 -18.10 4.66 11.27
CA VAL A 388 -17.37 3.40 11.07
C VAL A 388 -17.74 2.75 9.73
N TYR A 389 -18.99 2.90 9.27
CA TYR A 389 -19.40 2.47 7.93
C TYR A 389 -18.56 3.14 6.84
N ASP A 390 -18.45 4.46 6.88
CA ASP A 390 -17.67 5.24 5.90
C ASP A 390 -16.19 4.87 5.97
N LEU A 391 -15.62 4.67 7.16
CA LEU A 391 -14.21 4.31 7.33
C LEU A 391 -13.90 2.90 6.82
N LEU A 392 -14.69 1.89 7.22
CA LEU A 392 -14.45 0.50 6.85
C LEU A 392 -14.85 0.19 5.40
N GLY A 393 -15.70 1.02 4.80
CA GLY A 393 -16.08 0.95 3.39
C GLY A 393 -15.21 1.81 2.47
N ASP A 394 -14.21 2.53 2.99
CA ASP A 394 -13.34 3.39 2.18
C ASP A 394 -12.42 2.55 1.30
N PRO A 395 -12.54 2.66 -0.05
CA PRO A 395 -11.68 1.89 -0.96
C PRO A 395 -10.20 2.27 -0.86
N GLU A 396 -9.83 3.40 -0.22
CA GLU A 396 -8.43 3.74 0.05
C GLU A 396 -7.71 2.68 0.89
N PHE A 397 -8.44 2.03 1.81
CA PHE A 397 -7.84 1.06 2.72
C PHE A 397 -7.96 -0.38 2.23
N ALA A 398 -8.71 -0.64 1.16
CA ALA A 398 -8.88 -1.97 0.56
C ALA A 398 -9.21 -3.06 1.59
N LEU A 399 -10.08 -2.74 2.56
CA LEU A 399 -10.70 -3.73 3.43
C LEU A 399 -11.65 -4.60 2.61
N SER A 400 -11.83 -5.84 3.06
CA SER A 400 -12.68 -6.80 2.36
C SER A 400 -14.09 -6.26 2.15
N THR A 401 -14.63 -6.49 0.96
CA THR A 401 -16.01 -6.13 0.57
C THR A 401 -16.91 -7.35 0.46
N THR A 402 -16.31 -8.55 0.50
CA THR A 402 -17.00 -9.83 0.55
C THR A 402 -16.50 -10.66 1.74
N ILE A 403 -17.39 -11.41 2.38
CA ILE A 403 -17.03 -12.27 3.51
C ILE A 403 -16.25 -13.51 3.03
N PRO A 404 -15.12 -13.85 3.67
CA PRO A 404 -14.44 -15.11 3.42
C PRO A 404 -15.31 -16.34 3.66
N VAL A 405 -15.05 -17.39 2.90
CA VAL A 405 -15.71 -18.71 2.98
C VAL A 405 -14.72 -19.86 3.12
N GLY A 406 -13.41 -19.57 3.09
CA GLY A 406 -12.30 -20.49 3.24
C GLY A 406 -12.12 -21.48 2.08
N ASP A 407 -12.46 -21.06 0.85
CA ASP A 407 -12.26 -21.80 -0.41
C ASP A 407 -11.59 -20.89 -1.44
N TYR A 408 -10.50 -20.25 -1.01
CA TYR A 408 -9.71 -19.34 -1.83
C TYR A 408 -9.19 -20.04 -3.09
N ARG A 409 -9.44 -19.42 -4.23
CA ARG A 409 -9.03 -19.91 -5.55
C ARG A 409 -8.57 -18.75 -6.41
N TYR A 410 -7.28 -18.51 -6.39
CA TYR A 410 -6.65 -17.62 -7.34
C TYR A 410 -6.63 -18.25 -8.75
N LEU A 411 -6.80 -17.43 -9.78
CA LEU A 411 -6.88 -17.89 -11.16
C LEU A 411 -5.48 -18.22 -11.71
N GLU A 412 -5.01 -19.46 -11.56
CA GLU A 412 -3.87 -19.95 -12.35
C GLU A 412 -4.26 -20.09 -13.83
N ILE A 413 -3.74 -19.22 -14.70
CA ILE A 413 -3.82 -19.42 -16.16
C ILE A 413 -2.86 -20.55 -16.55
N GLY A 414 -3.37 -21.78 -16.54
CA GLY A 414 -2.64 -22.98 -16.95
C GLY A 414 -2.26 -22.96 -18.43
N ILE A 415 -0.96 -23.00 -18.72
CA ILE A 415 -0.44 -23.32 -20.06
C ILE A 415 -0.51 -24.85 -20.22
N GLU A 416 -1.58 -25.38 -20.82
CA GLU A 416 -1.58 -26.78 -21.28
C GLU A 416 -0.83 -26.91 -22.62
N GLY A 417 0.26 -27.69 -22.59
CA GLY A 417 1.03 -28.09 -23.76
C GLY A 417 0.30 -29.13 -24.61
N ASP A 418 0.16 -28.82 -25.89
CA ASP A 418 -0.45 -29.64 -26.92
C ASP A 418 0.33 -30.96 -27.19
N THR A 419 -0.34 -32.13 -27.12
CA THR A 419 0.03 -33.33 -27.89
C THR A 419 -1.20 -34.13 -28.40
N GLU A 420 -1.55 -33.86 -29.66
CA GLU A 420 -2.27 -34.63 -30.70
C GLU A 420 -3.19 -35.87 -30.42
N VAL A 421 -4.45 -35.76 -30.94
CA VAL A 421 -5.22 -36.68 -31.84
C VAL A 421 -5.89 -37.93 -31.17
N ASP A 422 -7.21 -38.26 -31.24
CA ASP A 422 -8.19 -38.29 -32.35
C ASP A 422 -9.67 -38.50 -31.88
N THR A 423 -10.63 -37.89 -32.61
CA THR A 423 -12.05 -38.27 -32.90
C THR A 423 -13.25 -38.26 -31.89
N VAL A 424 -14.10 -37.22 -32.06
CA VAL A 424 -15.59 -37.14 -32.17
C VAL A 424 -16.54 -37.66 -31.05
N SER A 425 -17.29 -36.75 -30.39
CA SER A 425 -18.72 -36.49 -30.65
C SER A 425 -19.32 -35.40 -29.72
N GLU A 426 -20.08 -34.48 -30.34
CA GLU A 426 -20.77 -33.29 -29.79
C GLU A 426 -21.71 -33.56 -28.60
N SER A 427 -21.68 -32.69 -27.57
CA SER A 427 -22.84 -31.89 -27.13
C SER A 427 -22.47 -30.89 -26.02
N ASP A 428 -22.68 -29.60 -26.31
CA ASP A 428 -22.73 -28.41 -25.45
C ASP A 428 -21.54 -28.12 -24.52
N ALA A 429 -20.53 -27.47 -25.09
CA ALA A 429 -19.68 -26.52 -24.39
C ALA A 429 -19.95 -25.13 -24.99
N SER A 430 -20.65 -24.27 -24.26
CA SER A 430 -20.55 -22.82 -24.42
C SER A 430 -19.59 -22.34 -23.34
N THR A 431 -18.31 -22.56 -23.61
CA THR A 431 -17.20 -21.91 -22.91
C THR A 431 -16.91 -20.64 -23.69
N GLU A 432 -17.26 -19.49 -23.12
CA GLU A 432 -16.71 -18.20 -23.51
C GLU A 432 -16.83 -17.27 -22.29
N VAL A 433 -15.73 -17.14 -21.55
CA VAL A 433 -15.38 -15.88 -20.90
C VAL A 433 -13.93 -15.64 -21.29
N VAL A 434 -13.78 -14.72 -22.23
CA VAL A 434 -12.53 -14.12 -22.68
C VAL A 434 -12.29 -12.95 -21.72
N LEU A 435 -11.19 -12.93 -20.98
CA LEU A 435 -10.67 -11.68 -20.40
C LEU A 435 -9.49 -11.25 -21.27
N SER A 436 -9.83 -10.65 -22.41
CA SER A 436 -9.03 -9.56 -22.95
C SER A 436 -9.41 -8.32 -22.14
N GLU A 437 -8.45 -7.49 -21.72
CA GLU A 437 -8.73 -6.09 -21.39
C GLU A 437 -9.47 -5.50 -22.60
N GLU A 438 -10.77 -5.27 -22.46
CA GLU A 438 -11.62 -5.02 -23.61
C GLU A 438 -11.38 -3.60 -24.11
N LEU A 439 -10.84 -3.48 -25.33
CA LEU A 439 -10.72 -2.21 -26.04
C LEU A 439 -12.08 -1.48 -26.02
N VAL A 440 -12.13 -0.35 -25.32
CA VAL A 440 -13.34 0.45 -25.20
C VAL A 440 -13.44 1.37 -26.40
N VAL A 441 -14.60 1.38 -27.07
CA VAL A 441 -14.85 2.16 -28.29
C VAL A 441 -16.12 2.99 -28.15
N GLY A 442 -16.03 4.26 -28.51
CA GLY A 442 -17.14 5.20 -28.48
C GLY A 442 -17.47 5.75 -27.08
N ASP A 443 -16.48 5.80 -26.18
CA ASP A 443 -16.66 6.43 -24.87
C ASP A 443 -16.59 7.96 -25.00
N GLU A 444 -17.69 8.63 -24.68
CA GLU A 444 -17.76 10.10 -24.71
C GLU A 444 -17.24 10.73 -23.39
N TYR A 445 -16.97 9.96 -22.34
CA TYR A 445 -16.50 10.47 -21.06
C TYR A 445 -15.13 11.14 -21.19
N TYR A 446 -14.20 10.53 -21.92
CA TYR A 446 -12.85 11.05 -22.15
C TYR A 446 -12.71 11.92 -23.41
N ALA A 447 -13.82 12.33 -24.02
CA ALA A 447 -13.83 13.12 -25.26
C ALA A 447 -12.80 14.27 -25.20
N PRO A 448 -11.98 14.47 -26.24
CA PRO A 448 -12.11 13.93 -27.60
C PRO A 448 -11.50 12.53 -27.82
N PHE A 449 -10.98 11.88 -26.78
CA PHE A 449 -10.53 10.50 -26.88
C PHE A 449 -11.75 9.58 -26.72
N THR A 450 -12.09 8.89 -27.80
CA THR A 450 -13.29 8.05 -27.85
C THR A 450 -12.99 6.57 -27.75
N THR A 451 -11.71 6.20 -27.84
CA THR A 451 -11.25 4.82 -27.73
C THR A 451 -10.15 4.75 -26.69
N TYR A 452 -10.12 3.70 -25.88
CA TYR A 452 -8.96 3.43 -25.04
C TYR A 452 -8.80 1.93 -24.78
N ILE A 453 -7.58 1.53 -24.46
CA ILE A 453 -7.25 0.22 -23.93
C ILE A 453 -6.41 0.44 -22.67
N ASP A 454 -6.73 -0.31 -21.62
CA ASP A 454 -5.86 -0.46 -20.46
C ASP A 454 -4.98 -1.66 -20.71
N VAL A 455 -3.67 -1.52 -20.51
CA VAL A 455 -2.71 -2.60 -20.70
C VAL A 455 -1.50 -2.36 -19.82
N LYS A 456 -1.13 -3.35 -19.00
CA LYS A 456 0.01 -3.26 -18.05
C LYS A 456 0.02 -1.93 -17.28
N ASP A 457 -1.13 -1.59 -16.71
CA ASP A 457 -1.36 -0.41 -15.85
C ASP A 457 -1.16 0.96 -16.51
N VAL A 458 -1.12 1.00 -17.85
CA VAL A 458 -1.14 2.23 -18.63
C VAL A 458 -2.38 2.26 -19.50
N ARG A 459 -3.11 3.38 -19.42
CA ARG A 459 -4.21 3.65 -20.35
C ARG A 459 -3.67 4.26 -21.63
N ILE A 460 -4.02 3.68 -22.77
CA ILE A 460 -3.68 4.18 -24.09
C ILE A 460 -4.96 4.71 -24.76
N PHE A 461 -5.06 6.03 -24.87
CA PHE A 461 -6.19 6.72 -25.47
C PHE A 461 -6.02 6.91 -26.99
N GLY A 462 -7.10 6.76 -27.75
CA GLY A 462 -7.16 7.08 -29.19
C GLY A 462 -8.18 8.17 -29.49
N LEU A 463 -7.77 9.13 -30.33
CA LEU A 463 -8.67 10.13 -30.90
C LEU A 463 -9.66 9.49 -31.88
N GLU A 464 -10.82 10.13 -32.09
CA GLU A 464 -11.92 9.62 -32.93
C GLU A 464 -11.49 9.24 -34.37
N ASP A 465 -10.50 9.94 -34.94
CA ASP A 465 -10.00 9.69 -36.29
C ASP A 465 -9.00 8.52 -36.40
N VAL A 466 -8.53 7.99 -35.27
CA VAL A 466 -7.58 6.86 -35.23
C VAL A 466 -8.33 5.55 -35.47
N ALA A 467 -7.75 4.66 -36.26
CA ALA A 467 -8.31 3.33 -36.42
C ALA A 467 -8.32 2.59 -35.07
N VAL A 468 -9.49 2.06 -34.69
CA VAL A 468 -9.66 1.24 -33.47
C VAL A 468 -8.64 0.09 -33.42
N SER A 469 -8.39 -0.56 -34.55
CA SER A 469 -7.37 -1.62 -34.66
C SER A 469 -5.95 -1.11 -34.44
N PHE A 470 -5.66 0.15 -34.73
CA PHE A 470 -4.34 0.73 -34.49
C PHE A 470 -4.13 0.97 -32.99
N VAL A 471 -5.14 1.46 -32.25
CA VAL A 471 -5.07 1.59 -30.78
C VAL A 471 -4.84 0.23 -30.11
N ASP A 472 -5.58 -0.79 -30.54
CA ASP A 472 -5.40 -2.18 -30.09
C ASP A 472 -3.97 -2.71 -30.40
N ASN A 473 -3.44 -2.42 -31.60
CA ASN A 473 -2.09 -2.83 -31.98
C ASN A 473 -1.00 -2.10 -31.17
N VAL A 474 -1.20 -0.83 -30.82
CA VAL A 474 -0.31 -0.10 -29.91
C VAL A 474 -0.33 -0.74 -28.52
N GLY A 475 -1.52 -1.11 -28.01
CA GLY A 475 -1.64 -1.84 -26.74
C GLY A 475 -0.88 -3.16 -26.74
N LYS A 476 -1.03 -3.96 -27.81
CA LYS A 476 -0.29 -5.23 -27.98
C LYS A 476 1.22 -5.02 -28.12
N ALA A 477 1.65 -3.94 -28.76
CA ALA A 477 3.08 -3.61 -28.85
C ALA A 477 3.65 -3.25 -27.47
N TYR A 478 2.91 -2.47 -26.68
CA TYR A 478 3.26 -2.15 -25.30
C TYR A 478 3.30 -3.40 -24.42
N GLU A 479 2.28 -4.25 -24.46
CA GLU A 479 2.23 -5.51 -23.72
C GLU A 479 3.44 -6.41 -24.03
N ALA A 480 3.85 -6.46 -25.30
CA ALA A 480 4.97 -7.28 -25.75
C ALA A 480 6.32 -6.83 -25.15
N MET A 481 6.44 -5.59 -24.67
CA MET A 481 7.64 -5.10 -23.97
C MET A 481 7.76 -5.71 -22.56
N PHE A 482 6.70 -6.32 -22.03
CA PHE A 482 6.64 -6.81 -20.65
C PHE A 482 6.64 -8.34 -20.53
N LYS A 483 7.13 -9.04 -21.56
CA LYS A 483 7.26 -10.50 -21.52
C LYS A 483 8.20 -10.93 -20.39
N VAL A 484 7.71 -11.72 -19.44
CA VAL A 484 8.55 -12.25 -18.36
C VAL A 484 9.56 -13.25 -18.95
N THR A 485 10.85 -12.98 -18.73
CA THR A 485 11.97 -13.84 -19.13
C THR A 485 12.91 -14.04 -17.95
N SER A 486 13.93 -14.90 -18.10
CA SER A 486 14.91 -15.14 -17.02
C SER A 486 15.76 -13.93 -16.65
N ASP A 487 15.80 -12.90 -17.51
CA ASP A 487 16.51 -11.66 -17.24
C ASP A 487 15.65 -10.63 -16.50
N ILE A 488 14.32 -10.79 -16.47
CA ILE A 488 13.41 -9.83 -15.85
C ILE A 488 13.41 -9.99 -14.32
N ASP A 489 13.63 -8.89 -13.62
CA ASP A 489 13.33 -8.75 -12.20
C ASP A 489 11.85 -8.40 -12.06
N THR A 490 11.06 -9.39 -11.68
CA THR A 490 9.61 -9.25 -11.54
C THR A 490 9.23 -8.24 -10.47
N ASN A 491 10.05 -8.04 -9.43
CA ASN A 491 9.77 -7.05 -8.40
C ASN A 491 9.95 -5.63 -8.95
N MET A 492 11.06 -5.39 -9.66
CA MET A 492 11.28 -4.10 -10.33
C MET A 492 10.18 -3.80 -11.35
N GLN A 493 9.77 -4.81 -12.12
CA GLN A 493 8.69 -4.67 -13.10
C GLN A 493 7.34 -4.36 -12.44
N THR A 494 7.02 -4.99 -11.31
CA THR A 494 5.81 -4.68 -10.53
C THR A 494 5.85 -3.26 -9.96
N SER A 495 6.97 -2.82 -9.36
CA SER A 495 7.10 -1.44 -8.87
C SER A 495 6.92 -0.40 -9.97
N LEU A 496 7.33 -0.74 -11.20
CA LEU A 496 7.10 0.08 -12.38
C LEU A 496 5.60 0.17 -12.72
N TYR A 497 4.85 -0.93 -12.70
CA TYR A 497 3.40 -0.90 -12.93
C TYR A 497 2.67 -0.07 -11.87
N GLU A 498 2.97 -0.31 -10.60
CA GLU A 498 2.37 0.40 -9.46
C GLU A 498 2.60 1.92 -9.57
N ILE A 499 3.83 2.35 -9.88
CA ILE A 499 4.11 3.78 -9.98
C ILE A 499 3.37 4.40 -11.18
N MET A 500 3.27 3.68 -12.30
CA MET A 500 2.58 4.17 -13.50
C MET A 500 1.08 4.29 -13.24
N SER A 501 0.48 3.31 -12.56
CA SER A 501 -0.93 3.32 -12.15
C SER A 501 -1.22 4.47 -11.18
N ASN A 502 -0.45 4.56 -10.09
CA ASN A 502 -0.63 5.56 -9.02
C ASN A 502 -0.46 7.00 -9.52
N LYS A 503 0.42 7.21 -10.50
CA LYS A 503 0.65 8.50 -11.13
C LYS A 503 -0.34 8.80 -12.25
N TYR A 504 -1.22 7.86 -12.60
CA TYR A 504 -2.11 7.96 -13.74
C TYR A 504 -1.33 8.24 -15.03
N VAL A 505 -0.21 7.52 -15.24
CA VAL A 505 0.56 7.58 -16.48
C VAL A 505 -0.31 7.07 -17.62
N TYR A 506 -0.32 7.80 -18.73
CA TYR A 506 -1.11 7.45 -19.90
C TYR A 506 -0.42 7.85 -21.19
N GLN A 507 -0.82 7.18 -22.28
CA GLN A 507 -0.38 7.47 -23.63
C GLN A 507 -1.58 7.84 -24.51
N ARG A 508 -1.33 8.60 -25.57
CA ARG A 508 -2.29 9.12 -26.52
C ARG A 508 -1.87 8.77 -27.94
N VAL A 509 -2.85 8.41 -28.73
CA VAL A 509 -2.72 8.04 -30.13
C VAL A 509 -3.55 8.99 -30.97
N GLY A 510 -2.93 9.52 -32.02
CA GLY A 510 -3.56 10.44 -32.96
C GLY A 510 -3.33 10.01 -34.41
N TYR A 511 -3.98 10.73 -35.35
CA TYR A 511 -3.94 10.40 -36.77
C TYR A 511 -3.14 11.44 -37.58
N ILE A 512 -2.17 10.96 -38.37
CA ILE A 512 -1.24 11.68 -39.25
C ILE A 512 -0.27 12.64 -38.53
N GLY A 513 -0.78 13.50 -37.65
CA GLY A 513 0.00 14.54 -37.00
C GLY A 513 -0.87 15.61 -36.35
N ALA A 514 -0.24 16.45 -35.55
CA ALA A 514 -0.88 17.56 -34.83
C ALA A 514 -1.65 18.54 -35.75
N GLU A 515 -1.17 18.73 -36.98
CA GLU A 515 -1.76 19.61 -37.97
C GLU A 515 -3.17 19.18 -38.42
N THR A 516 -3.51 17.91 -38.27
CA THR A 516 -4.83 17.35 -38.58
C THR A 516 -5.93 17.99 -37.72
N TYR A 517 -5.61 18.31 -36.47
CA TYR A 517 -6.58 18.72 -35.45
C TYR A 517 -6.66 20.25 -35.27
N GLY A 518 -5.72 21.01 -35.83
CA GLY A 518 -5.63 22.47 -35.68
C GLY A 518 -5.17 22.93 -34.29
N GLN A 519 -5.60 22.26 -33.23
CA GLN A 519 -5.07 22.35 -31.86
C GLN A 519 -4.85 20.93 -31.33
N ILE A 520 -3.69 20.69 -30.72
CA ILE A 520 -3.39 19.40 -30.09
C ILE A 520 -4.28 19.22 -28.87
N HIS A 521 -4.94 18.07 -28.79
CA HIS A 521 -5.71 17.68 -27.62
C HIS A 521 -4.77 17.17 -26.54
N GLU A 522 -4.41 18.03 -25.60
CA GLU A 522 -3.34 17.66 -24.67
C GLU A 522 -3.77 16.62 -23.63
N THR A 523 -5.01 16.66 -23.13
CA THR A 523 -5.48 15.78 -22.05
C THR A 523 -6.89 15.27 -22.35
N PRO A 524 -7.28 14.10 -21.82
CA PRO A 524 -8.67 13.68 -21.74
C PRO A 524 -9.59 14.75 -21.12
N GLY A 525 -10.84 14.80 -21.58
CA GLY A 525 -11.80 15.82 -21.14
C GLY A 525 -12.36 15.63 -19.73
N ALA A 526 -12.14 14.46 -19.13
CA ALA A 526 -12.58 14.10 -17.79
C ALA A 526 -11.67 13.02 -17.17
N GLY A 527 -11.87 12.76 -15.88
CA GLY A 527 -11.15 11.71 -15.14
C GLY A 527 -9.82 12.18 -14.56
N LYS A 528 -9.01 11.21 -14.14
CA LYS A 528 -7.78 11.44 -13.35
C LYS A 528 -6.52 11.62 -14.23
N TYR A 529 -6.62 11.35 -15.53
CA TYR A 529 -5.53 11.41 -16.50
C TYR A 529 -5.32 12.84 -16.99
N GLU A 530 -4.55 13.62 -16.23
CA GLU A 530 -4.30 15.03 -16.56
C GLU A 530 -2.83 15.27 -16.90
N HIS A 531 -1.91 14.95 -15.99
CA HIS A 531 -0.56 15.49 -16.02
C HIS A 531 0.47 14.55 -16.64
N GLU A 532 0.40 13.26 -16.34
CA GLU A 532 1.49 12.30 -16.60
C GLU A 532 1.45 11.71 -18.01
N ARG A 533 1.86 12.54 -18.98
CA ARG A 533 1.93 12.22 -20.40
C ARG A 533 3.23 12.69 -21.03
N VAL A 534 3.59 12.05 -22.14
CA VAL A 534 4.70 12.46 -23.01
C VAL A 534 4.17 13.03 -24.33
N ASP A 535 4.83 12.75 -25.45
CA ASP A 535 4.42 13.02 -26.82
C ASP A 535 3.23 12.13 -27.24
N TYR A 536 2.95 12.08 -28.54
CA TYR A 536 1.84 11.34 -29.14
C TYR A 536 2.39 10.20 -29.98
N ILE A 537 1.69 9.07 -30.02
CA ILE A 537 1.90 8.06 -31.05
C ILE A 537 1.02 8.41 -32.26
N TRP A 538 1.60 8.56 -33.45
CA TRP A 538 0.83 8.88 -34.66
C TRP A 538 0.59 7.66 -35.56
N GLU A 539 -0.69 7.38 -35.84
CA GLU A 539 -1.07 6.54 -36.97
C GLU A 539 -0.88 7.33 -38.26
N ASN A 540 0.15 6.99 -39.05
CA ASN A 540 0.40 7.70 -40.30
C ASN A 540 0.32 6.73 -41.49
N PRO A 541 -0.74 6.79 -42.32
CA PRO A 541 -0.91 5.94 -43.51
C PRO A 541 0.20 6.05 -44.56
N SER A 542 1.05 7.07 -44.48
CA SER A 542 2.18 7.26 -45.42
C SER A 542 3.43 6.49 -45.01
N TYR A 543 3.53 6.06 -43.76
CA TYR A 543 4.68 5.30 -43.25
C TYR A 543 4.71 3.88 -43.80
N SER A 544 5.93 3.36 -44.02
CA SER A 544 6.20 1.93 -44.18
C SER A 544 5.91 1.17 -42.88
N THR A 545 5.97 -0.17 -42.93
CA THR A 545 5.85 -1.01 -41.72
C THR A 545 6.93 -0.67 -40.70
N GLU A 546 8.16 -0.50 -41.16
CA GLU A 546 9.35 -0.18 -40.37
C GLU A 546 9.23 1.22 -39.75
N GLU A 547 8.85 2.23 -40.55
CA GLU A 547 8.63 3.61 -40.06
C GLU A 547 7.51 3.67 -39.01
N GLN A 548 6.39 2.96 -39.23
CA GLN A 548 5.29 2.91 -38.26
C GLN A 548 5.66 2.12 -37.00
N THR A 549 6.50 1.09 -37.12
CA THR A 549 7.03 0.35 -35.97
C THR A 549 7.97 1.23 -35.14
N GLY A 550 8.86 1.99 -35.79
CA GLY A 550 9.75 2.94 -35.11
C GLY A 550 8.98 3.98 -34.31
N GLU A 551 8.02 4.66 -34.95
CA GLU A 551 7.12 5.64 -34.31
C GLU A 551 6.44 5.09 -33.05
N VAL A 552 5.91 3.87 -33.10
CA VAL A 552 5.20 3.28 -31.95
C VAL A 552 6.19 2.92 -30.83
N ILE A 553 7.30 2.26 -31.14
CA ILE A 553 8.26 1.82 -30.13
C ILE A 553 8.96 3.00 -29.46
N GLU A 554 9.34 4.03 -30.22
CA GLU A 554 9.96 5.26 -29.72
C GLU A 554 9.09 5.92 -28.65
N HIS A 555 7.84 6.24 -28.98
CA HIS A 555 6.95 6.97 -28.08
C HIS A 555 6.44 6.11 -26.90
N LEU A 556 6.36 4.78 -27.06
CA LEU A 556 6.15 3.88 -25.92
C LEU A 556 7.36 3.89 -24.97
N LEU A 557 8.58 3.85 -25.49
CA LEU A 557 9.80 3.98 -24.69
C LEU A 557 9.90 5.35 -24.02
N HIS A 558 9.47 6.44 -24.67
CA HIS A 558 9.38 7.76 -24.06
C HIS A 558 8.46 7.73 -22.83
N THR A 559 7.29 7.09 -22.95
CA THR A 559 6.34 6.93 -21.83
C THR A 559 6.98 6.18 -20.67
N LEU A 560 7.60 5.03 -20.96
CA LEU A 560 8.22 4.18 -19.96
C LEU A 560 9.40 4.86 -19.27
N THR A 561 10.29 5.49 -20.01
CA THR A 561 11.56 5.99 -19.46
C THR A 561 11.43 7.38 -18.84
N ALA A 562 10.70 8.30 -19.50
CA ALA A 562 10.58 9.68 -19.02
C ALA A 562 9.59 9.84 -17.86
N LEU A 563 8.65 8.89 -17.69
CA LEU A 563 7.67 8.88 -16.60
C LEU A 563 7.84 7.66 -15.69
N GLY A 564 7.63 6.45 -16.22
CA GLY A 564 7.63 5.22 -15.41
C GLY A 564 8.94 5.00 -14.65
N PHE A 565 10.05 4.89 -15.38
CA PHE A 565 11.37 4.64 -14.80
C PHE A 565 11.83 5.84 -13.97
N HIS A 566 11.55 7.06 -14.44
CA HIS A 566 11.82 8.29 -13.72
C HIS A 566 11.22 8.28 -12.31
N TYR A 567 9.95 7.89 -12.16
CA TYR A 567 9.28 7.84 -10.86
C TYR A 567 9.63 6.60 -10.03
N ALA A 568 9.75 5.42 -10.65
CA ALA A 568 10.06 4.18 -9.93
C ALA A 568 11.52 4.12 -9.43
N PHE A 569 12.45 4.68 -10.20
CA PHE A 569 13.89 4.50 -9.99
C PHE A 569 14.65 5.83 -10.08
N PRO A 570 14.35 6.82 -9.22
CA PRO A 570 14.88 8.19 -9.36
C PRO A 570 16.42 8.26 -9.29
N ASP A 571 17.08 7.39 -8.53
CA ASP A 571 18.55 7.37 -8.49
C ASP A 571 19.17 7.05 -9.86
N LYS A 572 18.46 6.29 -10.70
CA LYS A 572 18.92 5.89 -12.03
C LYS A 572 18.36 6.77 -13.13
N TRP A 573 17.08 7.15 -13.03
CA TRP A 573 16.29 7.69 -14.14
C TRP A 573 15.76 9.12 -13.91
N ALA A 574 16.12 9.79 -12.81
CA ALA A 574 15.78 11.19 -12.60
C ALA A 574 16.51 12.12 -13.58
N TRP A 575 15.84 12.55 -14.67
CA TRP A 575 16.42 13.45 -15.67
C TRP A 575 16.68 14.87 -15.13
N ASP A 576 16.02 15.24 -14.05
CA ASP A 576 16.22 16.49 -13.31
C ASP A 576 17.36 16.40 -12.27
N ASN A 577 17.85 15.20 -11.96
CA ASN A 577 19.00 14.98 -11.08
C ASN A 577 20.29 14.81 -11.90
N PRO A 578 21.21 15.80 -11.92
CA PRO A 578 22.44 15.71 -12.71
C PRO A 578 23.40 14.59 -12.27
N SER A 579 23.15 13.94 -11.13
CA SER A 579 23.95 12.83 -10.63
C SER A 579 23.32 11.45 -10.88
N SER A 580 22.13 11.39 -11.47
CA SER A 580 21.49 10.10 -11.80
C SER A 580 22.24 9.40 -12.93
N ASP A 581 22.12 8.08 -12.99
CA ASP A 581 22.82 7.27 -13.99
C ASP A 581 22.46 7.69 -15.44
N VAL A 582 21.18 7.99 -15.71
CA VAL A 582 20.74 8.48 -17.04
C VAL A 582 21.38 9.82 -17.39
N ARG A 583 21.55 10.72 -16.42
CA ARG A 583 22.16 12.04 -16.68
C ARG A 583 23.66 11.96 -16.91
N LEU A 584 24.33 11.05 -16.21
CA LEU A 584 25.74 10.75 -16.46
C LEU A 584 25.94 10.08 -17.83
N ALA A 585 25.07 9.14 -18.20
CA ALA A 585 25.12 8.44 -19.49
C ALA A 585 24.84 9.37 -20.69
N VAL A 586 23.83 10.24 -20.58
CA VAL A 586 23.56 11.29 -21.58
C VAL A 586 24.78 12.18 -21.79
N GLN A 587 25.45 12.59 -20.70
CA GLN A 587 26.62 13.45 -20.79
C GLN A 587 27.80 12.73 -21.44
N GLU A 588 28.02 11.44 -21.14
CA GLU A 588 29.03 10.62 -21.82
C GLU A 588 28.79 10.57 -23.33
N ALA A 589 27.56 10.32 -23.76
CA ALA A 589 27.23 10.23 -25.18
C ALA A 589 27.43 11.54 -25.94
N ILE A 590 27.09 12.67 -25.32
CA ILE A 590 27.33 14.01 -25.89
C ILE A 590 28.85 14.31 -25.95
N ASP A 591 29.58 14.05 -24.87
CA ASP A 591 31.01 14.36 -24.78
C ASP A 591 31.86 13.50 -25.72
N SER A 592 31.44 12.25 -25.96
CA SER A 592 32.04 11.33 -26.92
C SER A 592 31.64 11.62 -28.37
N GLY A 593 30.62 12.44 -28.59
CA GLY A 593 30.15 12.84 -29.91
C GLY A 593 29.23 11.85 -30.61
N HIS A 594 28.69 10.89 -29.85
CA HIS A 594 27.75 9.86 -30.34
C HIS A 594 26.27 10.27 -30.18
N TYR A 595 26.01 11.35 -29.43
CA TYR A 595 24.67 11.92 -29.30
C TYR A 595 24.67 13.42 -29.62
N GLY A 596 24.13 13.78 -30.79
CA GLY A 596 24.05 15.13 -31.33
C GLY A 596 22.78 15.86 -30.89
N VAL A 597 22.91 16.82 -29.96
CA VAL A 597 21.77 17.52 -29.34
C VAL A 597 21.45 18.90 -29.96
N ASP A 598 22.01 19.21 -31.12
CA ASP A 598 21.88 20.53 -31.77
C ASP A 598 20.41 20.86 -32.12
N SER A 599 19.60 19.84 -32.44
CA SER A 599 18.16 19.98 -32.71
C SER A 599 17.38 20.53 -31.51
N TYR A 600 17.92 20.39 -30.29
CA TYR A 600 17.29 20.81 -29.03
C TYR A 600 17.79 22.17 -28.52
N ASP A 601 18.63 22.88 -29.29
CA ASP A 601 19.21 24.17 -28.90
C ASP A 601 18.16 25.22 -28.52
N GLY A 602 16.97 25.15 -29.09
CA GLY A 602 15.84 26.03 -28.79
C GLY A 602 15.28 25.88 -27.37
N LEU A 603 15.54 24.76 -26.69
CA LEU A 603 15.09 24.50 -25.33
C LEU A 603 16.12 24.94 -24.28
N ARG A 604 17.33 25.35 -24.66
CA ARG A 604 18.42 25.68 -23.69
C ARG A 604 18.08 26.78 -22.69
N ASP A 605 17.13 27.66 -23.02
CA ASP A 605 16.64 28.71 -22.12
C ASP A 605 15.69 28.17 -21.04
N ASP A 606 15.24 26.91 -21.16
CA ASP A 606 14.44 26.15 -20.21
C ASP A 606 15.18 24.85 -19.84
N PRO A 607 16.02 24.88 -18.78
CA PRO A 607 16.82 23.71 -18.41
C PRO A 607 16.01 22.47 -18.08
N GLU A 608 14.81 22.63 -17.53
CA GLU A 608 13.94 21.51 -17.16
C GLU A 608 13.44 20.82 -18.43
N ALA A 609 12.87 21.59 -19.37
CA ALA A 609 12.42 21.06 -20.65
C ALA A 609 13.59 20.48 -21.48
N TYR A 610 14.74 21.15 -21.48
CA TYR A 610 15.93 20.69 -22.20
C TYR A 610 16.41 19.34 -21.68
N TYR A 611 16.60 19.19 -20.36
CA TYR A 611 17.13 17.95 -19.80
C TYR A 611 16.13 16.79 -19.85
N ARG A 612 14.83 17.06 -19.70
CA ARG A 612 13.79 16.05 -19.92
C ARG A 612 13.85 15.50 -21.34
N VAL A 613 13.84 16.38 -22.36
CA VAL A 613 13.80 15.96 -23.77
C VAL A 613 15.07 15.21 -24.15
N ILE A 614 16.26 15.74 -23.88
CA ILE A 614 17.47 15.04 -24.33
C ILE A 614 17.67 13.69 -23.63
N SER A 615 17.19 13.54 -22.38
CA SER A 615 17.25 12.27 -21.65
C SER A 615 16.23 11.26 -22.18
N GLN A 616 15.03 11.72 -22.55
CA GLN A 616 13.99 10.90 -23.17
C GLN A 616 14.48 10.31 -24.50
N GLU A 617 14.97 11.15 -25.40
CA GLU A 617 15.46 10.74 -26.72
C GLU A 617 16.70 9.84 -26.62
N TYR A 618 17.63 10.17 -25.71
CA TYR A 618 18.78 9.31 -25.43
C TYR A 618 18.37 7.91 -24.96
N ALA A 619 17.37 7.81 -24.09
CA ALA A 619 16.90 6.53 -23.58
C ALA A 619 16.36 5.65 -24.71
N TYR A 620 15.58 6.21 -25.64
CA TYR A 620 15.17 5.52 -26.85
C TYR A 620 16.38 5.00 -27.64
N TRP A 621 17.32 5.87 -27.99
CA TRP A 621 18.49 5.49 -28.79
C TRP A 621 19.33 4.38 -28.16
N MET A 622 19.61 4.52 -26.87
CA MET A 622 20.37 3.55 -26.09
C MET A 622 19.65 2.18 -26.04
N ILE A 623 18.33 2.15 -25.78
CA ILE A 623 17.56 0.91 -25.73
C ILE A 623 17.53 0.23 -27.10
N MET A 624 17.35 0.98 -28.18
CA MET A 624 17.31 0.44 -29.54
C MET A 624 18.64 -0.18 -29.96
N ALA A 625 19.76 0.43 -29.56
CA ALA A 625 21.10 -0.12 -29.80
C ALA A 625 21.33 -1.42 -29.00
N GLU A 626 20.95 -1.44 -27.71
CA GLU A 626 21.05 -2.62 -26.84
C GLU A 626 20.09 -3.75 -27.26
N TRP A 627 18.98 -3.41 -27.91
CA TRP A 627 18.06 -4.37 -28.50
C TRP A 627 18.47 -4.83 -29.89
N ASP A 628 19.52 -4.26 -30.51
CA ASP A 628 19.92 -4.56 -31.89
C ASP A 628 18.72 -4.38 -32.86
N TYR A 629 18.00 -3.26 -32.70
CA TYR A 629 16.65 -3.09 -33.28
C TYR A 629 16.59 -2.11 -34.47
N PHE A 630 17.71 -1.48 -34.84
CA PHE A 630 17.77 -0.49 -35.94
C PHE A 630 17.30 -1.05 -37.30
N ASP A 631 17.66 -2.31 -37.61
CA ASP A 631 17.21 -2.99 -38.82
C ASP A 631 15.68 -3.20 -38.85
N VAL A 632 15.07 -3.45 -37.68
CA VAL A 632 13.62 -3.72 -37.54
C VAL A 632 12.81 -2.45 -37.82
N ILE A 633 13.30 -1.30 -37.38
CA ILE A 633 12.66 0.00 -37.62
C ILE A 633 13.17 0.69 -38.89
N GLY A 634 14.03 0.02 -39.66
CA GLY A 634 14.52 0.53 -40.95
C GLY A 634 15.34 1.81 -40.83
N MET A 635 16.09 1.96 -39.74
CA MET A 635 16.80 3.19 -39.41
C MET A 635 18.31 3.01 -39.51
N ASP A 636 18.97 3.95 -40.19
CA ASP A 636 20.43 4.03 -40.30
C ASP A 636 21.01 5.06 -39.30
N PRO A 637 22.29 4.94 -38.91
CA PRO A 637 23.04 5.99 -38.22
C PRO A 637 22.85 7.36 -38.87
N ASN A 638 22.68 8.40 -38.06
CA ASN A 638 22.38 9.76 -38.51
C ASN A 638 23.18 10.82 -37.73
N GLU A 639 22.85 12.10 -37.90
CA GLU A 639 23.59 13.20 -37.25
C GLU A 639 23.32 13.28 -35.74
N GLU A 640 22.21 12.71 -35.27
CA GLU A 640 21.82 12.68 -33.86
C GLU A 640 22.38 11.46 -33.14
N TRP A 641 22.42 10.29 -33.77
CA TRP A 641 22.88 9.06 -33.13
C TRP A 641 23.57 8.10 -34.11
N ASP A 642 24.68 7.49 -33.71
CA ASP A 642 25.50 6.63 -34.58
C ASP A 642 25.93 5.27 -33.98
N ILE A 643 25.41 4.88 -32.81
CA ILE A 643 25.69 3.59 -32.16
C ILE A 643 24.53 2.61 -32.36
N THR A 644 24.73 1.48 -33.03
CA THR A 644 23.59 0.64 -33.48
C THR A 644 23.52 -0.75 -32.87
N THR A 645 24.58 -1.16 -32.15
CA THR A 645 24.68 -2.52 -31.62
C THR A 645 25.04 -2.54 -30.13
N PRO A 646 24.71 -3.63 -29.40
CA PRO A 646 25.08 -3.76 -27.98
C PRO A 646 26.60 -3.78 -27.75
N SER A 647 27.36 -4.26 -28.73
CA SER A 647 28.83 -4.30 -28.65
C SER A 647 29.44 -2.90 -28.77
N GLU A 648 28.89 -2.06 -29.65
CA GLU A 648 29.30 -0.65 -29.78
C GLU A 648 28.92 0.14 -28.52
N MET A 649 27.71 -0.08 -27.96
CA MET A 649 27.31 0.51 -26.68
C MET A 649 28.30 0.17 -25.55
N GLN A 650 28.67 -1.10 -25.41
CA GLN A 650 29.62 -1.52 -24.39
C GLN A 650 31.03 -0.93 -24.57
N GLU A 651 31.48 -0.72 -25.81
CA GLU A 651 32.83 -0.21 -26.11
C GLU A 651 32.91 1.31 -26.03
N GLU A 652 31.95 2.03 -26.61
CA GLU A 652 32.00 3.48 -26.80
C GLU A 652 31.18 4.25 -25.74
N LEU A 653 30.13 3.65 -25.17
CA LEU A 653 29.20 4.28 -24.20
C LEU A 653 28.97 3.39 -22.96
N PRO A 654 30.02 3.08 -22.17
CA PRO A 654 29.96 2.13 -21.08
C PRO A 654 29.01 2.53 -19.93
N LEU A 655 28.74 3.81 -19.70
CA LEU A 655 27.72 4.23 -18.71
C LEU A 655 26.30 3.93 -19.21
N GLY A 656 26.05 4.14 -20.51
CA GLY A 656 24.80 3.73 -21.15
C GLY A 656 24.57 2.21 -21.07
N HIS A 657 25.60 1.43 -21.40
CA HIS A 657 25.55 -0.03 -21.28
C HIS A 657 25.31 -0.49 -19.82
N ALA A 658 25.95 0.16 -18.85
CA ALA A 658 25.75 -0.13 -17.43
C ALA A 658 24.32 0.22 -16.94
N LEU A 659 23.76 1.35 -17.41
CA LEU A 659 22.38 1.72 -17.12
C LEU A 659 21.41 0.69 -17.69
N TYR A 660 21.58 0.29 -18.96
CA TYR A 660 20.74 -0.74 -19.58
C TYR A 660 20.79 -2.07 -18.81
N THR A 661 22.00 -2.58 -18.56
CA THR A 661 22.21 -3.89 -17.94
C THR A 661 21.78 -3.99 -16.47
N SER A 662 21.66 -2.85 -15.77
CA SER A 662 21.24 -2.80 -14.37
C SER A 662 19.82 -2.24 -14.15
N SER A 663 19.08 -1.95 -15.24
CA SER A 663 17.72 -1.45 -15.14
C SER A 663 16.83 -1.92 -16.29
N VAL A 664 17.01 -1.39 -17.50
CA VAL A 664 16.15 -1.71 -18.66
C VAL A 664 16.02 -3.21 -18.87
N LYS A 665 17.15 -3.93 -18.86
CA LYS A 665 17.21 -5.37 -19.09
C LYS A 665 16.39 -6.17 -18.07
N ASP A 666 16.28 -5.66 -16.85
CA ASP A 666 15.56 -6.28 -15.75
C ASP A 666 14.08 -5.86 -15.74
N LEU A 667 13.70 -4.81 -16.47
CA LEU A 667 12.35 -4.22 -16.47
C LEU A 667 11.52 -4.58 -17.70
N ILE A 668 12.12 -4.49 -18.89
CA ILE A 668 11.42 -4.66 -20.16
C ILE A 668 12.24 -5.50 -21.13
N THR A 669 11.52 -6.17 -22.01
CA THR A 669 12.05 -7.02 -23.06
C THR A 669 11.82 -6.40 -24.43
N ARG A 670 12.71 -6.74 -25.35
CA ARG A 670 12.58 -6.42 -26.76
C ARG A 670 11.39 -7.15 -27.39
N PRO A 671 10.40 -6.45 -27.97
CA PRO A 671 9.32 -7.10 -28.71
C PRO A 671 9.83 -7.89 -29.93
N GLU A 672 9.18 -9.02 -30.24
CA GLU A 672 9.56 -9.85 -31.38
C GLU A 672 9.31 -9.12 -32.71
N GLU A 673 10.31 -9.09 -33.62
CA GLU A 673 10.21 -8.45 -34.94
C GLU A 673 8.99 -8.94 -35.72
N SER A 674 8.75 -10.25 -35.73
CA SER A 674 7.61 -10.86 -36.42
C SER A 674 6.27 -10.37 -35.88
N LEU A 675 6.17 -10.10 -34.57
CA LEU A 675 4.98 -9.53 -33.96
C LEU A 675 4.80 -8.08 -34.41
N MET A 676 5.85 -7.25 -34.36
CA MET A 676 5.77 -5.85 -34.78
C MET A 676 5.38 -5.72 -36.26
N HIS A 677 5.99 -6.51 -37.13
CA HIS A 677 5.62 -6.58 -38.54
C HIS A 677 4.18 -7.04 -38.77
N ASN A 678 3.62 -7.89 -37.90
CA ASN A 678 2.22 -8.31 -38.01
C ASN A 678 1.26 -7.22 -37.52
N LEU A 679 1.61 -6.50 -36.46
CA LEU A 679 0.79 -5.43 -35.89
C LEU A 679 0.75 -4.19 -36.80
N PHE A 680 1.88 -3.81 -37.40
CA PHE A 680 1.99 -2.59 -38.20
C PHE A 680 2.25 -2.85 -39.68
N GLY A 681 2.12 -4.11 -40.11
CA GLY A 681 2.31 -4.55 -41.48
C GLY A 681 1.32 -3.92 -42.46
N ARG A 682 1.84 -3.40 -43.58
CA ARG A 682 1.04 -2.79 -44.65
C ARG A 682 1.27 -3.42 -46.02
#